data_AF-A0A3L8SKF1-F1
#
_entry.id   AF-A0A3L8SKF1-F1
#
_cell.length_a   1.000
_cell.length_b   1.000
_cell.length_c   1.000
_cell.angle_alpha   90.00
_cell.angle_beta   90.00
_cell.angle_gamma   90.00
#
_symmetry.space_group_name_H-M   'P 1'
#
loop_
_entity.id
_entity.type
_entity.pdbx_description
1 polymer ?
#
loop_
_entity_poly.entity_id
_entity_poly.type
_entity_poly.pdbx_seq_one_letter_code
_entity_poly.pdbx_strand_id
1 'polypeptide(L)'
;MAGGDSGAVTSRRRKQLLAKDERSAARTARARRRLLRAHREAPRCGGRWRGCGPRWVCPGRDVVRALVLRRLRKHPSFLPAGSGLRIPPALLPTKFSQLLLALAPVISSLGTMAPQGKVYRGSVKDFQGFDANQDAEALYNAMKGFGMDAPPDCARATLGVPYSLVSPIPWLTLAWLGVLHHFPSQLTDCFSSVLKLSWFPFLPGASLALLVLPAPAPEQLWAQQGGCGDSWLSPTGSDKEAILDLITSRSNRQRVEICQAYKSLYGKVKSGTLPLQRAVAATTQPTQGPTAPWTHSEMLWSKGSPSPFLPLHQDLIADLKYELTGKFERLIVSLMRPPAYGDAKEIKDAISGVGTDEKCLIEILASRTNQEIHDLVAAYKDAYERDLEADIVGDTSGHFKKMLVVLLQGAREEDDVVSEDLVEQDAKDLLEAGELKWGTDEAQFIYILGRRSRQHLRLVFDEYLKIAGKPIERSIRGELSGDFEKLMLAVVKCIRSKAEYFAERLYKAMKGLGTRDNTLIRIMVSRSEIDMLDIREEDTSGEYKKALLKLCGGDDDAAGEFFPEAAQVAYRMWELSAVKVELRGTVQPAGDFNDDGDAQVLRKAMKGLGTDEGAIIEVVTKRSNAQRQQILKAYKAHYGRDLMADLKSELSGSLAKLILGLMLTPPQYDAKQLRKAVEGAGTDESVLIEIMATRNNQEIRAINEAYQEAYHKSLEDDLSSDTSGHFKRILVSLALGNRDEGPENLTQAQEDAKVVAETLKLADVSSSDSSDSLETRFLSILCTRSYPHLRRVFQEFIKMTNHDVEHAIKKRMSGDVRDAFVAIVRSVKNKPAFFADKLYKSMKGAGTDERTLTRIMISRSEIDLFNIRGEFIDLFDKSLHHMIEKDTSGDYRKALLALCGGED
;
A
#
# COMPACT_ATOMS: atom_id res chain seq x y z
N MET A 1 39.27 41.81 10.29
CA MET A 1 40.01 40.76 9.53
C MET A 1 40.18 39.56 10.44
N ALA A 2 40.24 38.35 9.90
CA ALA A 2 40.24 37.10 10.67
C ALA A 2 41.12 36.03 10.03
N GLY A 3 41.49 35.01 10.82
CA GLY A 3 42.34 33.89 10.41
C GLY A 3 43.77 34.01 10.94
N GLY A 4 44.37 33.00 11.56
CA GLY A 4 43.76 31.75 12.04
C GLY A 4 44.79 30.63 12.22
N ASP A 5 44.67 29.85 13.30
CA ASP A 5 45.37 28.56 13.42
C ASP A 5 44.59 27.59 14.33
N SER A 6 44.19 26.44 13.77
CA SER A 6 43.41 25.41 14.47
C SER A 6 43.57 23.99 13.90
N GLY A 7 44.30 23.82 12.79
CA GLY A 7 44.36 22.55 12.05
C GLY A 7 45.18 21.44 12.71
N ALA A 8 46.13 21.77 13.60
CA ALA A 8 47.09 20.80 14.12
C ALA A 8 46.53 19.84 15.19
N VAL A 9 45.55 20.28 15.99
CA VAL A 9 45.12 19.56 17.21
C VAL A 9 44.19 18.37 16.90
N THR A 10 43.32 18.51 15.90
CA THR A 10 42.36 17.47 15.50
C THR A 10 43.04 16.23 14.92
N SER A 11 44.11 16.41 14.13
CA SER A 11 44.90 15.34 13.50
C SER A 11 45.46 14.33 14.53
N ARG A 12 46.06 14.81 15.63
CA ARG A 12 46.61 13.94 16.68
C ARG A 12 45.53 13.17 17.45
N ARG A 13 44.38 13.79 17.76
CA ARG A 13 43.25 13.07 18.39
C ARG A 13 42.69 11.96 17.49
N ARG A 14 42.52 12.21 16.19
CA ARG A 14 41.96 11.21 15.25
C ARG A 14 42.84 9.97 15.14
N LYS A 15 44.18 10.12 15.11
CA LYS A 15 45.12 8.98 15.12
C LYS A 15 45.14 8.20 16.44
N GLN A 16 44.89 8.85 17.58
CA GLN A 16 44.81 8.16 18.89
C GLN A 16 43.51 7.37 19.10
N LEU A 17 42.41 7.76 18.43
CA LEU A 17 41.15 7.01 18.45
C LEU A 17 41.26 5.72 17.62
N LEU A 18 41.69 5.81 16.37
CA LEU A 18 41.89 4.64 15.49
C LEU A 18 42.77 3.56 16.15
N ALA A 19 43.87 3.97 16.80
CA ALA A 19 44.78 3.08 17.51
C ALA A 19 44.20 2.45 18.81
N LYS A 20 43.03 2.89 19.29
CA LYS A 20 42.26 2.21 20.36
C LYS A 20 41.32 1.16 19.76
N ASP A 21 40.66 1.46 18.65
CA ASP A 21 39.64 0.58 18.06
C ASP A 21 40.23 -0.69 17.48
N GLU A 22 41.39 -0.61 16.81
CA GLU A 22 42.18 -1.80 16.40
C GLU A 22 42.51 -2.73 17.58
N ARG A 23 42.86 -2.14 18.74
CA ARG A 23 43.15 -2.87 19.98
C ARG A 23 41.90 -3.47 20.62
N SER A 24 40.72 -2.92 20.34
CA SER A 24 39.43 -3.49 20.72
C SER A 24 39.10 -4.70 19.84
N ALA A 25 39.13 -4.53 18.52
CA ALA A 25 38.87 -5.60 17.54
C ALA A 25 39.79 -6.82 17.76
N ALA A 26 41.08 -6.59 18.03
CA ALA A 26 42.04 -7.66 18.33
C ALA A 26 41.72 -8.46 19.62
N ARG A 27 41.04 -7.85 20.61
CA ARG A 27 40.57 -8.55 21.82
C ARG A 27 39.34 -9.41 21.50
N THR A 28 38.37 -8.88 20.76
CA THR A 28 37.17 -9.61 20.32
C THR A 28 37.54 -10.83 19.47
N ALA A 29 38.52 -10.68 18.56
CA ALA A 29 39.06 -11.80 17.77
C ALA A 29 39.72 -12.90 18.63
N ARG A 30 40.41 -12.54 19.72
CA ARG A 30 40.96 -13.52 20.69
C ARG A 30 39.88 -14.22 21.51
N ALA A 31 38.79 -13.53 21.87
CA ALA A 31 37.64 -14.15 22.55
C ALA A 31 36.95 -15.20 21.66
N ARG A 32 36.65 -14.84 20.40
CA ARG A 32 36.01 -15.75 19.42
C ARG A 32 36.83 -17.03 19.15
N ARG A 33 38.17 -16.93 19.15
CA ARG A 33 39.09 -18.08 19.03
C ARG A 33 39.18 -18.96 20.30
N ARG A 34 38.75 -18.49 21.48
CA ARG A 34 38.67 -19.33 22.69
C ARG A 34 37.40 -20.17 22.73
N LEU A 35 36.24 -19.58 22.40
CA LEU A 35 34.96 -20.31 22.31
C LEU A 35 35.02 -21.50 21.34
N LEU A 36 35.65 -21.32 20.17
CA LEU A 36 35.81 -22.38 19.17
C LEU A 36 36.74 -23.55 19.58
N ARG A 37 37.41 -23.48 20.74
CA ARG A 37 38.14 -24.64 21.33
C ARG A 37 37.35 -25.40 22.39
N ALA A 38 36.23 -24.87 22.89
CA ALA A 38 35.47 -25.49 23.97
C ALA A 38 34.54 -26.64 23.51
N HIS A 39 34.29 -26.80 22.20
CA HIS A 39 33.33 -27.77 21.65
C HIS A 39 33.95 -29.14 21.26
N ARG A 40 35.03 -29.57 21.93
CA ARG A 40 35.67 -30.89 21.69
C ARG A 40 36.05 -31.61 22.98
N GLU A 41 35.12 -31.79 23.90
CA GLU A 41 35.21 -32.86 24.92
C GLU A 41 33.82 -33.21 25.47
N ALA A 42 33.48 -34.50 25.48
CA ALA A 42 32.27 -35.06 26.09
C ALA A 42 32.55 -36.52 26.53
N PRO A 43 32.26 -36.91 27.78
CA PRO A 43 32.69 -38.20 28.33
C PRO A 43 31.74 -39.37 27.99
N ARG A 44 32.22 -40.61 28.22
CA ARG A 44 31.45 -41.85 28.10
C ARG A 44 30.97 -42.35 29.48
N CYS A 45 29.74 -42.86 29.57
CA CYS A 45 29.26 -43.95 30.46
C CYS A 45 27.75 -44.20 30.20
N GLY A 46 27.12 -45.34 30.56
CA GLY A 46 27.69 -46.53 31.21
C GLY A 46 26.72 -47.68 31.60
N GLY A 47 25.62 -47.97 30.86
CA GLY A 47 24.72 -49.13 31.13
C GLY A 47 23.62 -48.89 32.19
N ARG A 48 22.79 -49.86 32.63
CA ARG A 48 22.48 -51.23 32.13
C ARG A 48 21.15 -51.81 32.74
N TRP A 49 20.13 -52.04 31.89
CA TRP A 49 19.08 -53.11 31.96
C TRP A 49 17.85 -53.06 32.92
N ARG A 50 16.81 -53.82 32.49
CA ARG A 50 15.53 -54.27 33.13
C ARG A 50 14.42 -53.19 33.26
N GLY A 51 13.15 -53.41 32.91
CA GLY A 51 12.53 -54.41 32.02
C GLY A 51 11.49 -55.35 32.65
N CYS A 52 10.21 -55.21 32.25
CA CYS A 52 9.13 -56.22 32.30
C CYS A 52 7.94 -55.79 31.40
N GLY A 53 7.24 -56.75 30.77
CA GLY A 53 5.92 -56.58 30.12
C GLY A 53 4.87 -57.44 30.87
N PRO A 54 3.80 -58.00 30.24
CA PRO A 54 3.45 -58.08 28.80
C PRO A 54 2.01 -57.49 28.54
N ARG A 55 0.99 -58.01 27.79
CA ARG A 55 0.79 -59.28 27.06
C ARG A 55 -0.33 -59.33 25.96
N TRP A 56 0.07 -59.26 24.67
CA TRP A 56 -0.58 -59.93 23.51
C TRP A 56 -1.97 -59.36 23.06
N VAL A 57 -2.55 -59.59 21.86
CA VAL A 57 -2.60 -60.77 20.94
C VAL A 57 -2.60 -60.36 19.44
N CYS A 58 -2.20 -61.27 18.53
CA CYS A 58 -2.24 -61.17 17.04
C CYS A 58 -3.15 -62.30 16.44
N PRO A 59 -3.54 -62.33 15.14
CA PRO A 59 -2.62 -62.84 14.07
C PRO A 59 -2.90 -62.42 12.58
N GLY A 60 -1.97 -62.81 11.67
CA GLY A 60 -2.09 -62.75 10.19
C GLY A 60 -0.95 -61.94 9.52
N ARG A 61 0.13 -62.47 8.92
CA ARG A 61 0.42 -63.60 7.98
C ARG A 61 -0.07 -63.37 6.54
N ASP A 62 0.72 -63.61 5.47
CA ASP A 62 2.15 -63.97 5.36
C ASP A 62 2.74 -63.76 3.93
N VAL A 63 4.03 -63.36 3.83
CA VAL A 63 5.07 -63.84 2.86
C VAL A 63 4.84 -63.58 1.33
N VAL A 64 5.77 -63.02 0.51
CA VAL A 64 7.14 -63.48 0.17
C VAL A 64 8.19 -62.34 0.00
N ARG A 65 9.44 -62.67 0.36
CA ARG A 65 10.78 -62.08 0.11
C ARG A 65 11.05 -61.59 -1.34
N ALA A 66 12.19 -60.97 -1.73
CA ALA A 66 13.29 -60.15 -1.17
C ALA A 66 14.44 -60.13 -2.23
N LEU A 67 15.58 -59.46 -1.94
CA LEU A 67 16.66 -59.07 -2.89
C LEU A 67 16.22 -57.94 -3.86
N VAL A 68 17.05 -56.95 -4.22
CA VAL A 68 18.52 -56.80 -4.09
C VAL A 68 18.89 -55.50 -3.34
N LEU A 69 19.61 -55.62 -2.21
CA LEU A 69 20.43 -54.53 -1.64
C LEU A 69 21.72 -55.12 -1.05
N ARG A 70 22.84 -55.05 -1.79
CA ARG A 70 24.17 -55.42 -1.28
C ARG A 70 25.28 -54.82 -2.16
N ARG A 71 26.34 -54.30 -1.52
CA ARG A 71 27.37 -53.38 -2.07
C ARG A 71 26.76 -51.97 -2.33
N LEU A 72 27.44 -50.85 -2.03
CA LEU A 72 28.84 -50.62 -1.63
C LEU A 72 28.99 -49.80 -0.33
N ARG A 73 30.02 -50.10 0.46
CA ARG A 73 30.67 -49.22 1.47
C ARG A 73 32.08 -49.77 1.73
N LYS A 74 33.03 -48.93 2.19
CA LYS A 74 34.52 -49.09 2.14
C LYS A 74 35.08 -48.74 0.74
N HIS A 75 36.23 -48.06 0.58
CA HIS A 75 37.10 -47.26 1.48
C HIS A 75 37.83 -46.17 0.62
N PRO A 76 38.68 -45.25 1.16
CA PRO A 76 38.93 -43.93 0.55
C PRO A 76 40.31 -43.74 -0.15
N SER A 77 40.56 -42.50 -0.58
CA SER A 77 41.86 -41.79 -0.75
C SER A 77 42.41 -41.54 -2.18
N PHE A 78 43.30 -40.54 -2.25
CA PHE A 78 44.11 -40.04 -3.38
C PHE A 78 43.50 -39.09 -4.44
N LEU A 79 43.95 -37.83 -4.39
CA LEU A 79 44.34 -36.99 -5.54
C LEU A 79 45.71 -37.49 -6.07
N PRO A 80 46.05 -37.32 -7.37
CA PRO A 80 46.67 -36.05 -7.81
C PRO A 80 46.23 -35.59 -9.22
N ALA A 81 46.80 -34.47 -9.67
CA ALA A 81 46.53 -33.81 -10.95
C ALA A 81 47.45 -34.30 -12.10
N GLY A 82 47.11 -33.91 -13.34
CA GLY A 82 48.12 -33.68 -14.38
C GLY A 82 47.77 -34.17 -15.80
N SER A 83 48.23 -33.40 -16.79
CA SER A 83 48.23 -33.68 -18.24
C SER A 83 46.88 -33.93 -18.93
N GLY A 84 46.63 -33.21 -20.03
CA GLY A 84 45.51 -33.44 -20.94
C GLY A 84 45.96 -33.97 -22.30
N LEU A 85 45.01 -34.48 -23.10
CA LEU A 85 45.22 -34.78 -24.52
C LEU A 85 44.05 -34.25 -25.37
N ARG A 86 44.29 -34.06 -26.67
CA ARG A 86 43.36 -33.42 -27.61
C ARG A 86 42.28 -34.40 -28.10
N ILE A 87 41.06 -33.90 -28.32
CA ILE A 87 39.97 -34.63 -28.98
C ILE A 87 39.76 -34.05 -30.39
N PRO A 88 39.85 -34.85 -31.47
CA PRO A 88 39.35 -34.49 -32.79
C PRO A 88 37.84 -34.81 -32.94
N PRO A 89 37.10 -34.12 -33.83
CA PRO A 89 35.63 -34.16 -33.83
C PRO A 89 34.99 -35.28 -34.68
N ALA A 90 33.69 -35.49 -34.41
CA ALA A 90 32.65 -36.16 -35.23
C ALA A 90 32.71 -37.69 -35.43
N LEU A 91 31.67 -38.40 -34.95
CA LEU A 91 30.67 -39.11 -35.79
C LEU A 91 29.56 -39.87 -34.99
N LEU A 92 28.62 -39.12 -34.39
CA LEU A 92 27.15 -39.35 -34.44
C LEU A 92 26.58 -40.76 -33.97
N PRO A 93 25.25 -41.09 -34.08
CA PRO A 93 24.39 -40.93 -32.89
C PRO A 93 23.29 -42.01 -32.70
N THR A 94 23.60 -43.26 -32.30
CA THR A 94 22.60 -44.36 -32.36
C THR A 94 21.87 -44.74 -31.05
N LYS A 95 22.18 -44.13 -29.89
CA LYS A 95 21.53 -44.48 -28.60
C LYS A 95 20.73 -43.37 -27.91
N PHE A 96 20.84 -42.12 -28.34
CA PHE A 96 20.08 -41.02 -27.72
C PHE A 96 18.63 -40.95 -28.22
N SER A 97 18.41 -41.12 -29.53
CA SER A 97 17.07 -41.07 -30.14
C SER A 97 16.12 -42.18 -29.67
N GLN A 98 16.64 -43.35 -29.33
CA GLN A 98 15.82 -44.44 -28.77
C GLN A 98 15.35 -44.15 -27.34
N LEU A 99 16.13 -43.40 -26.53
CA LEU A 99 15.73 -43.02 -25.19
C LEU A 99 14.63 -41.95 -25.21
N LEU A 100 14.71 -41.00 -26.16
CA LEU A 100 13.67 -40.00 -26.40
C LEU A 100 12.34 -40.62 -26.85
N LEU A 101 12.38 -41.59 -27.78
CA LEU A 101 11.18 -42.32 -28.22
C LEU A 101 10.54 -43.18 -27.12
N ALA A 102 11.34 -43.72 -26.20
CA ALA A 102 10.83 -44.53 -25.08
C ALA A 102 10.11 -43.71 -23.99
N LEU A 103 10.34 -42.39 -23.91
CA LEU A 103 9.73 -41.51 -22.90
C LEU A 103 8.46 -40.77 -23.39
N ALA A 104 8.18 -40.79 -24.69
CA ALA A 104 7.03 -40.11 -25.28
C ALA A 104 5.67 -40.46 -24.61
N PRO A 105 5.37 -41.71 -24.20
CA PRO A 105 4.11 -42.04 -23.53
C PRO A 105 3.95 -41.39 -22.15
N VAL A 106 5.06 -41.13 -21.44
CA VAL A 106 5.05 -40.50 -20.10
C VAL A 106 4.93 -38.98 -20.20
N ILE A 107 5.49 -38.38 -21.26
CA ILE A 107 5.30 -36.96 -21.56
C ILE A 107 3.84 -36.69 -21.96
N SER A 108 3.17 -37.64 -22.62
CA SER A 108 1.77 -37.52 -23.03
C SER A 108 0.73 -37.52 -21.90
N SER A 109 1.11 -37.81 -20.64
CA SER A 109 0.20 -37.70 -19.47
C SER A 109 0.46 -36.46 -18.62
N LEU A 110 1.46 -35.65 -18.95
CA LEU A 110 1.54 -34.25 -18.50
C LEU A 110 0.83 -33.41 -19.56
N GLY A 111 -0.34 -32.88 -19.23
CA GLY A 111 -1.19 -32.17 -20.18
C GLY A 111 -0.46 -30.99 -20.81
N THR A 112 -0.05 -31.14 -22.06
CA THR A 112 0.54 -30.05 -22.84
C THR A 112 -0.53 -29.02 -23.13
N MET A 113 -0.64 -28.01 -22.27
CA MET A 113 -1.30 -26.76 -22.64
C MET A 113 -0.54 -26.21 -23.84
N ALA A 114 -1.14 -26.30 -25.02
CA ALA A 114 -0.67 -25.54 -26.17
C ALA A 114 -0.61 -24.06 -25.77
N PRO A 115 0.38 -23.29 -26.27
CA PRO A 115 0.44 -21.86 -26.00
C PRO A 115 -0.81 -21.19 -26.57
N GLN A 116 -1.80 -20.96 -25.70
CA GLN A 116 -2.95 -20.14 -26.02
C GLN A 116 -2.41 -18.76 -26.41
N GLY A 117 -2.77 -18.28 -27.61
CA GLY A 117 -2.29 -16.99 -28.11
C GLY A 117 -2.57 -15.90 -27.08
N LYS A 118 -1.58 -15.05 -26.79
CA LYS A 118 -1.59 -14.06 -25.68
C LYS A 118 -2.97 -13.44 -25.51
N VAL A 119 -3.67 -13.83 -24.44
CA VAL A 119 -5.01 -13.34 -24.13
C VAL A 119 -4.90 -11.84 -23.89
N TYR A 120 -5.81 -11.06 -24.47
CA TYR A 120 -5.81 -9.62 -24.33
C TYR A 120 -6.24 -9.21 -22.91
N ARG A 121 -5.40 -8.44 -22.20
CA ARG A 121 -5.60 -8.04 -20.78
C ARG A 121 -5.98 -6.57 -20.56
N GLY A 122 -6.21 -5.81 -21.63
CA GLY A 122 -6.89 -4.53 -21.55
C GLY A 122 -8.38 -4.68 -21.24
N SER A 123 -8.96 -3.66 -20.59
CA SER A 123 -10.40 -3.54 -20.35
C SER A 123 -11.14 -2.99 -21.58
N VAL A 124 -10.58 -1.98 -22.26
CA VAL A 124 -11.11 -1.42 -23.51
C VAL A 124 -10.64 -2.27 -24.69
N LYS A 125 -11.47 -2.44 -25.73
CA LYS A 125 -11.19 -3.27 -26.93
C LYS A 125 -11.65 -2.55 -28.19
N ASP A 126 -11.19 -3.01 -29.36
CA ASP A 126 -11.74 -2.57 -30.64
C ASP A 126 -13.26 -2.86 -30.72
N PHE A 127 -14.05 -1.81 -30.88
CA PHE A 127 -15.50 -1.87 -31.02
C PHE A 127 -15.92 -2.55 -32.34
N GLN A 128 -16.90 -3.45 -32.28
CA GLN A 128 -17.40 -4.17 -33.46
C GLN A 128 -18.45 -3.32 -34.21
N GLY A 129 -18.34 -3.25 -35.54
CA GLY A 129 -19.23 -2.40 -36.35
C GLY A 129 -18.89 -0.90 -36.33
N PHE A 130 -17.67 -0.55 -35.93
CA PHE A 130 -17.15 0.82 -35.90
C PHE A 130 -17.17 1.54 -37.26
N ASP A 131 -17.67 2.79 -37.27
CA ASP A 131 -17.52 3.76 -38.37
C ASP A 131 -17.11 5.12 -37.78
N ALA A 132 -15.89 5.54 -38.10
CA ALA A 132 -15.30 6.78 -37.61
C ALA A 132 -16.10 8.05 -37.97
N ASN A 133 -16.88 8.02 -39.06
CA ASN A 133 -17.69 9.17 -39.50
C ASN A 133 -18.95 9.28 -38.65
N GLN A 134 -19.66 8.17 -38.44
CA GLN A 134 -20.86 8.13 -37.59
C GLN A 134 -20.52 8.51 -36.14
N ASP A 135 -19.39 8.03 -35.62
CA ASP A 135 -18.90 8.39 -34.28
C ASP A 135 -18.47 9.87 -34.21
N ALA A 136 -17.88 10.44 -35.27
CA ALA A 136 -17.56 11.86 -35.34
C ALA A 136 -18.81 12.75 -35.40
N GLU A 137 -19.84 12.33 -36.15
CA GLU A 137 -21.14 13.01 -36.18
C GLU A 137 -21.87 12.91 -34.83
N ALA A 138 -21.81 11.76 -34.16
CA ALA A 138 -22.38 11.57 -32.83
C ALA A 138 -21.71 12.49 -31.79
N LEU A 139 -20.37 12.59 -31.76
CA LEU A 139 -19.66 13.51 -30.87
C LEU A 139 -19.96 14.99 -31.21
N TYR A 140 -20.03 15.35 -32.49
CA TYR A 140 -20.40 16.70 -32.92
C TYR A 140 -21.79 17.12 -32.45
N ASN A 141 -22.76 16.20 -32.54
CA ASN A 141 -24.13 16.44 -32.09
C ASN A 141 -24.23 16.45 -30.56
N ALA A 142 -23.54 15.53 -29.86
CA ALA A 142 -23.49 15.50 -28.40
C ALA A 142 -22.88 16.78 -27.81
N MET A 143 -21.81 17.31 -28.41
CA MET A 143 -21.21 18.58 -27.99
C MET A 143 -22.13 19.80 -28.19
N LYS A 144 -23.02 19.79 -29.19
CA LYS A 144 -23.97 20.91 -29.42
C LYS A 144 -25.09 21.02 -28.39
N GLY A 145 -25.49 19.93 -27.77
CA GLY A 145 -26.57 19.92 -26.78
C GLY A 145 -27.98 20.14 -27.34
N PHE A 146 -28.94 20.33 -26.43
CA PHE A 146 -30.39 20.35 -26.71
C PHE A 146 -30.87 21.61 -27.48
N GLY A 147 -30.70 21.60 -28.80
CA GLY A 147 -31.13 22.65 -29.71
C GLY A 147 -32.56 22.50 -30.27
N MET A 148 -33.58 22.95 -29.51
CA MET A 148 -34.90 23.38 -30.00
C MET A 148 -35.80 22.45 -30.87
N ASP A 149 -35.47 21.18 -31.12
CA ASP A 149 -36.37 20.25 -31.85
C ASP A 149 -37.46 19.62 -30.94
N ALA A 150 -38.33 20.47 -30.37
CA ALA A 150 -39.57 20.05 -29.74
C ALA A 150 -40.78 20.34 -30.67
N PRO A 151 -41.72 19.40 -30.88
CA PRO A 151 -42.92 19.67 -31.67
C PRO A 151 -43.78 20.75 -31.00
N PRO A 152 -44.51 21.57 -31.78
CA PRO A 152 -44.98 22.91 -31.35
C PRO A 152 -46.11 22.94 -30.31
N ASP A 153 -46.55 21.80 -29.77
CA ASP A 153 -47.78 21.69 -28.98
C ASP A 153 -47.59 21.82 -27.45
N CYS A 154 -46.38 21.67 -26.92
CA CYS A 154 -46.14 21.71 -25.46
C CYS A 154 -46.14 23.13 -24.86
N ALA A 155 -46.04 24.19 -25.65
CA ALA A 155 -45.81 25.56 -25.19
C ALA A 155 -47.10 26.36 -24.83
N ARG A 156 -48.16 25.70 -24.34
CA ARG A 156 -49.47 26.38 -24.13
C ARG A 156 -50.25 25.99 -22.87
N ALA A 157 -49.56 25.69 -21.76
CA ALA A 157 -50.23 25.25 -20.52
C ALA A 157 -49.74 25.88 -19.19
N THR A 158 -49.12 27.08 -19.18
CA THR A 158 -48.95 27.87 -17.93
C THR A 158 -48.68 29.36 -18.20
N LEU A 159 -49.71 30.20 -18.10
CA LEU A 159 -49.58 31.65 -17.89
C LEU A 159 -50.69 32.12 -16.95
N GLY A 160 -50.33 32.73 -15.82
CA GLY A 160 -51.29 33.14 -14.80
C GLY A 160 -50.71 34.12 -13.77
N VAL A 161 -51.03 35.40 -13.97
CA VAL A 161 -50.84 36.56 -13.06
C VAL A 161 -49.38 36.93 -12.64
N PRO A 162 -49.12 38.20 -12.24
CA PRO A 162 -47.82 38.84 -12.54
C PRO A 162 -47.04 39.35 -11.31
N TYR A 163 -45.78 39.74 -11.54
CA TYR A 163 -44.96 40.52 -10.61
C TYR A 163 -44.73 41.95 -11.13
N SER A 164 -44.70 42.91 -10.20
CA SER A 164 -44.27 44.30 -10.41
C SER A 164 -43.60 44.84 -9.14
N LEU A 165 -42.70 45.83 -9.30
CA LEU A 165 -41.75 46.32 -8.28
C LEU A 165 -40.66 45.25 -7.97
N VAL A 166 -39.35 45.53 -7.87
CA VAL A 166 -38.61 46.74 -7.44
C VAL A 166 -37.33 46.92 -8.29
N SER A 167 -36.75 48.13 -8.29
CA SER A 167 -35.42 48.49 -8.80
C SER A 167 -34.74 49.49 -7.84
N PRO A 168 -33.44 49.84 -7.98
CA PRO A 168 -32.25 49.01 -8.19
C PRO A 168 -31.11 49.34 -7.18
N ILE A 169 -30.03 48.56 -7.12
CA ILE A 169 -28.77 48.95 -6.44
C ILE A 169 -27.54 48.55 -7.29
N PRO A 170 -26.63 49.48 -7.64
CA PRO A 170 -25.38 49.17 -8.32
C PRO A 170 -24.13 49.19 -7.41
N TRP A 171 -23.31 48.15 -7.55
CA TRP A 171 -21.84 48.12 -7.60
C TRP A 171 -21.01 49.27 -6.97
N LEU A 172 -20.03 48.89 -6.12
CA LEU A 172 -18.75 49.61 -6.03
C LEU A 172 -17.56 48.65 -5.84
N THR A 173 -16.38 49.11 -6.27
CA THR A 173 -15.16 48.36 -6.55
C THR A 173 -14.29 48.02 -5.32
N LEU A 174 -13.45 46.99 -5.43
CA LEU A 174 -12.21 46.84 -4.65
C LEU A 174 -11.02 46.54 -5.56
N ALA A 175 -9.89 47.20 -5.32
CA ALA A 175 -8.64 47.01 -6.04
C ALA A 175 -7.41 47.46 -5.22
N TRP A 176 -6.30 46.70 -5.37
CA TRP A 176 -4.90 47.05 -5.09
C TRP A 176 -4.35 47.09 -3.63
N LEU A 177 -3.34 46.22 -3.41
CA LEU A 177 -2.02 46.38 -2.75
C LEU A 177 -1.86 47.26 -1.46
N GLY A 178 -1.06 46.89 -0.44
CA GLY A 178 -0.25 45.67 -0.20
C GLY A 178 1.02 45.94 0.64
N VAL A 179 1.76 44.86 1.01
CA VAL A 179 3.21 44.82 1.39
C VAL A 179 3.66 45.16 2.84
N LEU A 180 4.70 44.41 3.32
CA LEU A 180 5.65 44.62 4.46
C LEU A 180 5.29 44.34 5.96
N HIS A 181 5.66 43.12 6.40
CA HIS A 181 6.61 42.75 7.49
C HIS A 181 6.45 43.07 9.02
N HIS A 182 6.68 41.99 9.80
CA HIS A 182 7.43 41.86 11.09
C HIS A 182 6.82 42.28 12.46
N PHE A 183 6.61 41.25 13.32
CA PHE A 183 7.02 41.06 14.75
C PHE A 183 6.91 42.18 15.82
N PRO A 184 6.88 41.87 17.16
CA PRO A 184 6.82 40.57 17.86
C PRO A 184 5.68 40.47 18.92
N SER A 185 5.75 39.45 19.79
CA SER A 185 4.87 39.23 20.96
C SER A 185 5.38 39.86 22.26
N GLN A 186 4.49 40.11 23.25
CA GLN A 186 4.65 39.75 24.69
C GLN A 186 3.55 40.29 25.65
N LEU A 187 3.18 39.49 26.68
CA LEU A 187 2.70 39.82 28.05
C LEU A 187 1.40 40.68 28.20
N THR A 188 0.56 40.62 29.26
CA THR A 188 0.35 39.70 30.42
C THR A 188 -1.06 39.86 31.01
N ASP A 189 -1.54 38.80 31.67
CA ASP A 189 -2.49 38.70 32.81
C ASP A 189 -3.34 39.91 33.29
N CYS A 190 -4.62 39.64 33.60
CA CYS A 190 -5.11 39.78 34.99
C CYS A 190 -6.52 39.21 35.32
N PHE A 191 -6.63 38.72 36.56
CA PHE A 191 -7.81 38.51 37.42
C PHE A 191 -8.95 37.51 37.12
N SER A 192 -9.09 36.58 38.09
CA SER A 192 -10.30 35.81 38.46
C SER A 192 -11.17 36.66 39.44
N SER A 193 -12.33 36.31 40.02
CA SER A 193 -12.89 35.00 40.38
C SER A 193 -14.33 35.08 40.96
N VAL A 194 -14.88 33.92 41.39
CA VAL A 194 -16.02 33.68 42.32
C VAL A 194 -17.46 34.04 41.89
N LEU A 195 -18.27 32.99 41.65
CA LEU A 195 -19.35 32.61 42.58
C LEU A 195 -19.74 31.12 42.44
N LYS A 196 -20.06 30.48 43.57
CA LYS A 196 -20.55 29.08 43.70
C LYS A 196 -21.81 29.10 44.57
N LEU A 197 -22.70 28.11 44.43
CA LEU A 197 -23.50 27.48 45.52
C LEU A 197 -24.24 26.23 44.99
N SER A 198 -24.96 25.49 45.85
CA SER A 198 -24.80 24.02 45.89
C SER A 198 -26.02 23.16 46.31
N TRP A 199 -26.16 22.01 45.62
CA TRP A 199 -26.60 20.67 46.09
C TRP A 199 -28.06 20.40 46.59
N PHE A 200 -28.66 19.35 45.96
CA PHE A 200 -29.69 18.34 46.34
C PHE A 200 -30.19 18.19 47.82
N PRO A 201 -31.35 17.52 48.13
CA PRO A 201 -31.87 16.29 47.47
C PRO A 201 -33.41 15.94 47.45
N PHE A 202 -33.71 14.76 46.85
CA PHE A 202 -34.83 13.80 47.04
C PHE A 202 -36.24 13.95 46.36
N LEU A 203 -36.89 12.78 46.22
CA LEU A 203 -38.13 12.36 45.48
C LEU A 203 -39.22 11.86 46.49
N PRO A 204 -40.45 11.38 46.16
CA PRO A 204 -40.96 10.84 44.87
C PRO A 204 -42.46 11.10 44.46
N GLY A 205 -42.84 10.63 43.26
CA GLY A 205 -44.23 10.25 42.87
C GLY A 205 -45.05 11.30 42.10
N ALA A 206 -45.93 10.95 41.14
CA ALA A 206 -46.19 9.64 40.50
C ALA A 206 -46.76 9.77 39.07
N SER A 207 -46.61 8.68 38.31
CA SER A 207 -47.12 8.32 36.96
C SER A 207 -48.08 9.23 36.18
N LEU A 208 -47.70 9.51 34.93
CA LEU A 208 -48.59 9.36 33.77
C LEU A 208 -47.79 8.77 32.59
N ALA A 209 -48.38 7.86 31.82
CA ALA A 209 -47.67 7.00 30.88
C ALA A 209 -47.50 7.63 29.49
N LEU A 210 -46.35 7.39 28.86
CA LEU A 210 -46.12 7.68 27.44
C LEU A 210 -45.39 6.48 26.81
N LEU A 211 -46.08 5.77 25.92
CA LEU A 211 -45.56 4.57 25.25
C LEU A 211 -44.49 4.97 24.23
N VAL A 212 -43.27 4.46 24.42
CA VAL A 212 -42.23 4.42 23.39
C VAL A 212 -41.87 2.95 23.17
N LEU A 213 -42.39 2.38 22.09
CA LEU A 213 -42.00 1.08 21.53
C LEU A 213 -41.81 1.24 20.02
N PRO A 214 -41.01 0.37 19.37
CA PRO A 214 -40.22 0.77 18.21
C PRO A 214 -40.99 0.71 16.88
N ALA A 215 -40.63 1.60 15.96
CA ALA A 215 -40.90 1.42 14.54
C ALA A 215 -39.87 0.44 13.94
N PRO A 216 -40.28 -0.59 13.19
CA PRO A 216 -39.38 -1.58 12.61
C PRO A 216 -38.82 -1.12 11.26
N ALA A 217 -37.78 -1.80 10.77
CA ALA A 217 -37.49 -1.85 9.34
C ALA A 217 -38.63 -2.56 8.60
N PRO A 218 -38.89 -2.19 7.34
CA PRO A 218 -38.75 -3.24 6.32
C PRO A 218 -38.06 -2.77 5.03
N GLU A 219 -37.21 -3.64 4.50
CA GLU A 219 -37.04 -3.73 3.05
C GLU A 219 -38.36 -4.21 2.45
N GLN A 220 -39.02 -3.39 1.62
CA GLN A 220 -39.97 -3.77 0.54
C GLN A 220 -40.75 -2.54 0.03
N LEU A 221 -40.07 -1.57 -0.59
CA LEU A 221 -40.72 -0.50 -1.37
C LEU A 221 -39.81 0.20 -2.40
N TRP A 222 -38.68 -0.42 -2.77
CA TRP A 222 -37.71 0.13 -3.73
C TRP A 222 -37.86 -0.49 -5.13
N ALA A 223 -39.10 -0.44 -5.64
CA ALA A 223 -39.43 -0.69 -7.04
C ALA A 223 -40.43 0.38 -7.50
N GLN A 224 -40.27 0.89 -8.72
CA GLN A 224 -41.10 1.95 -9.34
C GLN A 224 -40.95 3.39 -8.79
N GLN A 225 -39.71 3.85 -8.60
CA GLN A 225 -39.37 5.23 -8.99
C GLN A 225 -37.89 5.35 -9.38
N GLY A 226 -37.63 5.99 -10.53
CA GLY A 226 -36.28 6.17 -11.07
C GLY A 226 -35.49 7.23 -10.29
N GLY A 227 -34.18 7.07 -10.23
CA GLY A 227 -33.32 7.95 -9.44
C GLY A 227 -33.20 9.36 -10.00
N CYS A 228 -33.02 10.32 -9.09
CA CYS A 228 -32.49 11.65 -9.39
C CYS A 228 -31.23 11.82 -8.54
N GLY A 229 -30.06 11.63 -9.17
CA GLY A 229 -28.75 11.84 -8.54
C GLY A 229 -28.22 13.26 -8.79
N ASP A 230 -27.26 13.71 -7.99
CA ASP A 230 -26.80 15.10 -7.97
C ASP A 230 -26.37 15.63 -9.37
N SER A 231 -27.03 16.69 -9.83
CA SER A 231 -26.91 17.21 -11.19
C SER A 231 -25.64 18.06 -11.41
N TRP A 232 -24.69 17.54 -12.19
CA TRP A 232 -23.46 18.26 -12.60
C TRP A 232 -23.71 19.30 -13.71
N LEU A 233 -24.54 20.31 -13.41
CA LEU A 233 -24.89 21.40 -14.31
C LEU A 233 -23.67 22.29 -14.64
N SER A 234 -23.20 22.21 -15.88
CA SER A 234 -22.35 23.22 -16.52
C SER A 234 -23.21 24.21 -17.31
N PRO A 235 -22.70 25.42 -17.64
CA PRO A 235 -23.38 26.34 -18.56
C PRO A 235 -23.40 25.84 -20.01
N THR A 236 -22.48 24.95 -20.39
CA THR A 236 -22.42 24.26 -21.68
C THR A 236 -23.43 23.12 -21.74
N GLY A 237 -24.20 23.06 -22.82
CA GLY A 237 -25.35 22.16 -22.99
C GLY A 237 -25.02 20.74 -23.47
N SER A 238 -23.73 20.40 -23.59
CA SER A 238 -23.23 19.14 -24.16
C SER A 238 -23.74 17.90 -23.42
N ASP A 239 -24.12 16.85 -24.17
CA ASP A 239 -24.42 15.53 -23.63
C ASP A 239 -23.12 14.80 -23.24
N LYS A 240 -22.77 14.89 -21.95
CA LYS A 240 -21.53 14.33 -21.39
C LYS A 240 -21.56 12.81 -21.30
N GLU A 241 -22.73 12.20 -21.11
CA GLU A 241 -22.85 10.74 -21.01
C GLU A 241 -22.67 10.12 -22.39
N ALA A 242 -23.29 10.67 -23.44
CA ALA A 242 -23.06 10.24 -24.82
C ALA A 242 -21.58 10.41 -25.26
N ILE A 243 -20.92 11.48 -24.83
CA ILE A 243 -19.47 11.68 -25.06
C ILE A 243 -18.64 10.63 -24.30
N LEU A 244 -18.99 10.33 -23.04
CA LEU A 244 -18.28 9.35 -22.20
C LEU A 244 -18.43 7.93 -22.73
N ASP A 245 -19.66 7.47 -22.96
CA ASP A 245 -19.96 6.12 -23.44
C ASP A 245 -19.29 5.84 -24.78
N LEU A 246 -19.35 6.81 -25.72
CA LEU A 246 -18.67 6.67 -27.01
C LEU A 246 -17.15 6.62 -26.84
N ILE A 247 -16.53 7.58 -26.13
CA ILE A 247 -15.07 7.66 -26.02
C ILE A 247 -14.47 6.54 -25.15
N THR A 248 -15.22 5.94 -24.22
CA THR A 248 -14.73 4.81 -23.40
C THR A 248 -14.96 3.45 -24.05
N SER A 249 -15.95 3.30 -24.95
CA SER A 249 -16.23 2.05 -25.67
C SER A 249 -15.46 1.89 -27.00
N ARG A 250 -14.56 2.81 -27.35
CA ARG A 250 -13.67 2.74 -28.53
C ARG A 250 -12.21 2.61 -28.12
N SER A 251 -11.43 1.83 -28.86
CA SER A 251 -9.98 1.74 -28.66
C SER A 251 -9.26 3.04 -29.01
N ASN A 252 -8.01 3.21 -28.61
CA ASN A 252 -7.23 4.41 -28.92
C ASN A 252 -7.01 4.57 -30.43
N ARG A 253 -6.80 3.45 -31.14
CA ARG A 253 -6.75 3.42 -32.61
C ARG A 253 -8.04 3.98 -33.22
N GLN A 254 -9.20 3.48 -32.79
CA GLN A 254 -10.50 3.95 -33.26
C GLN A 254 -10.74 5.43 -32.93
N ARG A 255 -10.31 5.91 -31.76
CA ARG A 255 -10.40 7.33 -31.37
C ARG A 255 -9.53 8.26 -32.22
N VAL A 256 -8.34 7.81 -32.63
CA VAL A 256 -7.51 8.52 -33.60
C VAL A 256 -8.18 8.57 -34.99
N GLU A 257 -8.83 7.48 -35.41
CA GLU A 257 -9.62 7.45 -36.65
C GLU A 257 -10.84 8.39 -36.58
N ILE A 258 -11.54 8.48 -35.42
CA ILE A 258 -12.61 9.47 -35.17
C ILE A 258 -12.08 10.90 -35.29
N CYS A 259 -10.94 11.23 -34.67
CA CYS A 259 -10.31 12.55 -34.79
C CYS A 259 -10.01 12.93 -36.26
N GLN A 260 -9.57 11.97 -37.08
CA GLN A 260 -9.31 12.17 -38.50
C GLN A 260 -10.62 12.38 -39.30
N ALA A 261 -11.67 11.59 -39.02
CA ALA A 261 -12.98 11.73 -39.63
C ALA A 261 -13.62 13.09 -39.29
N TYR A 262 -13.66 13.46 -38.00
CA TYR A 262 -14.15 14.75 -37.51
C TYR A 262 -13.45 15.93 -38.21
N LYS A 263 -12.12 15.88 -38.33
CA LYS A 263 -11.34 16.89 -39.05
C LYS A 263 -11.63 16.92 -40.55
N SER A 264 -11.96 15.79 -41.17
CA SER A 264 -12.35 15.73 -42.60
C SER A 264 -13.76 16.28 -42.84
N LEU A 265 -14.71 16.03 -41.93
CA LEU A 265 -16.10 16.45 -42.01
C LEU A 265 -16.26 17.94 -41.68
N TYR A 266 -15.68 18.40 -40.57
CA TYR A 266 -15.91 19.74 -40.03
C TYR A 266 -14.76 20.73 -40.25
N GLY A 267 -13.54 20.25 -40.54
CA GLY A 267 -12.34 21.08 -40.71
C GLY A 267 -12.23 21.86 -42.03
N LYS A 268 -13.34 22.11 -42.74
CA LYS A 268 -13.34 22.75 -44.08
C LYS A 268 -14.14 24.04 -44.10
N VAL A 269 -13.43 25.17 -44.18
CA VAL A 269 -14.03 26.48 -44.47
C VAL A 269 -14.64 26.48 -45.88
N LYS A 270 -15.91 26.88 -46.01
CA LYS A 270 -16.51 27.14 -47.33
C LYS A 270 -15.87 28.39 -47.96
N SER A 271 -15.03 28.22 -48.97
CA SER A 271 -14.60 29.29 -49.87
C SER A 271 -15.77 29.73 -50.75
N GLY A 272 -16.61 30.61 -50.21
CA GLY A 272 -17.90 31.02 -50.76
C GLY A 272 -17.81 31.95 -51.97
N THR A 273 -17.45 31.41 -53.15
CA THR A 273 -17.69 32.08 -54.43
C THR A 273 -19.19 32.10 -54.72
N LEU A 274 -19.84 33.26 -54.64
CA LEU A 274 -21.26 33.42 -54.99
C LEU A 274 -21.43 34.06 -56.38
N PRO A 275 -22.25 33.49 -57.28
CA PRO A 275 -22.52 34.08 -58.58
C PRO A 275 -23.61 35.15 -58.48
N LEU A 276 -23.32 36.35 -59.02
CA LEU A 276 -24.32 37.39 -59.26
C LEU A 276 -24.17 37.95 -60.68
N GLN A 277 -25.26 38.51 -61.21
CA GLN A 277 -25.53 38.54 -62.64
C GLN A 277 -24.92 39.75 -63.38
N ARG A 278 -24.90 39.65 -64.72
CA ARG A 278 -24.61 40.76 -65.64
C ARG A 278 -25.51 41.97 -65.36
N ALA A 279 -24.93 43.15 -65.16
CA ALA A 279 -24.99 44.26 -66.13
C ALA A 279 -24.82 45.66 -65.48
N VAL A 280 -23.79 46.38 -65.90
CA VAL A 280 -23.72 47.79 -66.35
C VAL A 280 -22.24 48.19 -66.36
N ALA A 281 -21.82 49.08 -67.25
CA ALA A 281 -20.40 49.32 -67.56
C ALA A 281 -19.97 50.80 -67.44
N ALA A 282 -18.66 50.99 -67.29
CA ALA A 282 -17.92 52.27 -67.31
C ALA A 282 -18.16 53.20 -66.07
N THR A 283 -17.26 54.11 -65.68
CA THR A 283 -16.03 54.63 -66.35
C THR A 283 -14.98 55.10 -65.29
N THR A 284 -13.70 55.22 -65.69
CA THR A 284 -12.59 56.17 -65.24
C THR A 284 -12.73 57.02 -63.95
N GLN A 285 -11.70 57.37 -63.16
CA GLN A 285 -10.22 57.19 -63.14
C GLN A 285 -9.65 57.63 -61.73
N PRO A 286 -8.34 57.55 -61.41
CA PRO A 286 -7.80 57.74 -60.04
C PRO A 286 -7.26 59.15 -59.71
N THR A 287 -7.09 59.43 -58.40
CA THR A 287 -6.27 60.52 -57.83
C THR A 287 -5.62 60.10 -56.48
N GLN A 288 -4.74 60.93 -55.92
CA GLN A 288 -3.78 60.58 -54.84
C GLN A 288 -4.20 61.12 -53.44
N GLY A 289 -3.51 60.67 -52.37
CA GLY A 289 -3.74 61.07 -50.96
C GLY A 289 -3.09 62.41 -50.54
N PRO A 290 -2.58 62.61 -49.30
CA PRO A 290 -2.33 61.66 -48.20
C PRO A 290 -2.69 62.19 -46.78
N THR A 291 -2.00 61.71 -45.73
CA THR A 291 -1.94 62.13 -44.31
C THR A 291 -2.93 61.49 -43.29
N ALA A 292 -2.58 61.62 -42.00
CA ALA A 292 -3.09 60.90 -40.81
C ALA A 292 -2.88 61.81 -39.56
N PRO A 293 -3.07 61.37 -38.29
CA PRO A 293 -3.83 60.24 -37.73
C PRO A 293 -5.00 60.77 -36.85
N TRP A 294 -5.58 59.94 -35.95
CA TRP A 294 -5.89 60.22 -34.52
C TRP A 294 -6.76 59.09 -33.91
N THR A 295 -7.13 59.22 -32.63
CA THR A 295 -7.54 58.12 -31.74
C THR A 295 -8.97 58.20 -31.20
N HIS A 296 -9.45 57.05 -30.72
CA HIS A 296 -10.47 56.85 -29.67
C HIS A 296 -11.99 56.97 -29.99
N SER A 297 -12.65 55.84 -29.70
CA SER A 297 -13.92 55.68 -28.97
C SER A 297 -15.28 56.10 -29.58
N GLU A 298 -16.19 55.12 -29.48
CA GLU A 298 -17.65 55.24 -29.29
C GLU A 298 -18.52 55.92 -30.35
N MET A 299 -19.25 55.09 -31.12
CA MET A 299 -20.69 55.30 -31.30
C MET A 299 -21.47 53.97 -31.51
N LEU A 300 -22.32 53.69 -30.51
CA LEU A 300 -23.57 52.90 -30.48
C LEU A 300 -23.95 51.96 -31.63
N TRP A 301 -24.35 50.73 -31.25
CA TRP A 301 -25.06 49.76 -32.09
C TRP A 301 -26.47 50.23 -32.47
N SER A 302 -26.92 49.91 -33.70
CA SER A 302 -28.20 49.21 -33.93
C SER A 302 -28.47 48.95 -35.43
N LYS A 303 -28.44 47.67 -35.85
CA LYS A 303 -29.39 47.00 -36.78
C LYS A 303 -28.90 45.61 -37.23
N GLY A 304 -29.80 44.63 -37.20
CA GLY A 304 -29.69 43.36 -37.95
C GLY A 304 -28.83 42.28 -37.30
N SER A 305 -29.46 41.28 -36.70
CA SER A 305 -28.79 40.12 -36.10
C SER A 305 -28.37 39.08 -37.16
N PRO A 306 -27.11 38.62 -37.16
CA PRO A 306 -26.77 37.24 -37.49
C PRO A 306 -27.08 36.32 -36.29
N SER A 307 -27.18 35.01 -36.52
CA SER A 307 -27.34 34.01 -35.46
C SER A 307 -26.02 33.77 -34.69
N PRO A 308 -26.08 33.42 -33.38
CA PRO A 308 -24.90 33.23 -32.54
C PRO A 308 -24.25 31.85 -32.73
N PHE A 309 -23.87 31.51 -33.97
CA PHE A 309 -23.02 30.35 -34.24
C PHE A 309 -21.56 30.71 -33.99
N LEU A 310 -21.11 30.50 -32.75
CA LEU A 310 -19.68 30.30 -32.50
C LEU A 310 -19.23 29.04 -33.26
N PRO A 311 -18.15 29.10 -34.07
CA PRO A 311 -17.65 27.94 -34.77
C PRO A 311 -16.91 27.03 -33.79
N LEU A 312 -17.31 25.75 -33.75
CA LEU A 312 -16.47 24.66 -33.25
C LEU A 312 -15.11 24.72 -33.97
N HIS A 313 -14.05 24.45 -33.22
CA HIS A 313 -12.69 24.39 -33.71
C HIS A 313 -12.51 23.24 -34.71
N GLN A 314 -11.50 23.33 -35.57
CA GLN A 314 -11.27 22.36 -36.65
C GLN A 314 -10.47 21.14 -36.16
N ASP A 315 -10.65 20.79 -34.89
CA ASP A 315 -9.98 19.72 -34.14
C ASP A 315 -10.87 19.29 -32.96
N LEU A 316 -11.25 18.01 -32.95
CA LEU A 316 -12.10 17.40 -31.90
C LEU A 316 -11.48 17.56 -30.50
N ILE A 317 -10.15 17.56 -30.38
CA ILE A 317 -9.46 17.73 -29.10
C ILE A 317 -9.49 19.19 -28.61
N ALA A 318 -9.68 20.17 -29.50
CA ALA A 318 -9.93 21.56 -29.12
C ALA A 318 -11.39 21.77 -28.68
N ASP A 319 -12.36 21.16 -29.37
CA ASP A 319 -13.78 21.24 -29.00
C ASP A 319 -14.07 20.58 -27.65
N LEU A 320 -13.51 19.38 -27.40
CA LEU A 320 -13.66 18.69 -26.12
C LEU A 320 -13.03 19.46 -24.94
N LYS A 321 -12.09 20.38 -25.17
CA LYS A 321 -11.55 21.30 -24.14
C LYS A 321 -12.40 22.57 -23.96
N TYR A 322 -13.27 22.88 -24.91
CA TYR A 322 -14.13 24.06 -24.87
C TYR A 322 -15.46 23.73 -24.19
N GLU A 323 -16.08 22.61 -24.54
CA GLU A 323 -17.38 22.19 -23.96
C GLU A 323 -17.25 21.52 -22.57
N LEU A 324 -16.15 20.80 -22.33
CA LEU A 324 -15.87 20.11 -21.06
C LEU A 324 -14.88 20.91 -20.21
N THR A 325 -14.96 20.76 -18.89
CA THR A 325 -14.00 21.39 -17.96
C THR A 325 -13.48 20.45 -16.87
N GLY A 326 -12.22 20.66 -16.46
CA GLY A 326 -11.67 20.11 -15.22
C GLY A 326 -11.28 18.63 -15.28
N LYS A 327 -11.69 17.83 -14.28
CA LYS A 327 -11.27 16.41 -14.19
C LYS A 327 -11.84 15.57 -15.34
N PHE A 328 -13.08 15.83 -15.73
CA PHE A 328 -13.76 15.12 -16.82
C PHE A 328 -13.13 15.46 -18.18
N GLU A 329 -12.88 16.75 -18.42
CA GLU A 329 -12.07 17.24 -19.55
C GLU A 329 -10.70 16.55 -19.59
N ARG A 330 -9.92 16.57 -18.49
CA ARG A 330 -8.60 15.91 -18.45
C ARG A 330 -8.69 14.44 -18.81
N LEU A 331 -9.69 13.71 -18.30
CA LEU A 331 -9.89 12.30 -18.63
C LEU A 331 -10.20 12.10 -20.12
N ILE A 332 -11.26 12.73 -20.64
CA ILE A 332 -11.71 12.60 -22.03
C ILE A 332 -10.62 13.03 -23.02
N VAL A 333 -10.01 14.20 -22.80
CA VAL A 333 -8.93 14.72 -23.65
C VAL A 333 -7.67 13.85 -23.59
N SER A 334 -7.45 13.08 -22.51
CA SER A 334 -6.33 12.14 -22.43
C SER A 334 -6.64 10.80 -23.09
N LEU A 335 -7.89 10.32 -23.01
CA LEU A 335 -8.38 9.15 -23.76
C LEU A 335 -8.26 9.33 -25.28
N MET A 336 -8.40 10.56 -25.78
CA MET A 336 -8.30 10.90 -27.22
C MET A 336 -6.86 11.10 -27.74
N ARG A 337 -5.83 11.13 -26.90
CA ARG A 337 -4.42 11.25 -27.36
C ARG A 337 -3.84 9.89 -27.74
N PRO A 338 -3.01 9.78 -28.79
CA PRO A 338 -2.15 8.61 -28.99
C PRO A 338 -1.25 8.37 -27.76
N PRO A 339 -0.88 7.12 -27.41
CA PRO A 339 -0.32 6.83 -26.08
C PRO A 339 0.99 7.58 -25.79
N ALA A 340 1.90 7.63 -26.77
CA ALA A 340 3.15 8.37 -26.68
C ALA A 340 2.97 9.89 -26.47
N TYR A 341 1.94 10.49 -27.08
CA TYR A 341 1.58 11.90 -26.88
C TYR A 341 0.88 12.12 -25.53
N GLY A 342 0.20 11.10 -25.00
CA GLY A 342 -0.29 11.06 -23.63
C GLY A 342 0.85 11.13 -22.62
N ASP A 343 1.81 10.22 -22.73
CA ASP A 343 2.99 10.18 -21.86
C ASP A 343 3.87 11.44 -22.00
N ALA A 344 4.09 11.92 -23.24
CA ALA A 344 4.81 13.17 -23.47
C ALA A 344 4.09 14.37 -22.82
N LYS A 345 2.75 14.39 -22.76
CA LYS A 345 1.99 15.43 -22.04
C LYS A 345 2.06 15.30 -20.52
N GLU A 346 2.02 14.08 -19.99
CA GLU A 346 2.13 13.83 -18.55
C GLU A 346 3.55 14.12 -18.03
N ILE A 347 4.61 13.80 -18.79
CA ILE A 347 5.97 14.23 -18.47
C ILE A 347 6.11 15.75 -18.66
N LYS A 348 5.52 16.35 -19.70
CA LYS A 348 5.56 17.82 -19.87
C LYS A 348 4.93 18.52 -18.67
N ASP A 349 3.79 18.06 -18.18
CA ASP A 349 3.15 18.60 -16.96
C ASP A 349 4.02 18.37 -15.71
N ALA A 350 4.67 17.20 -15.60
CA ALA A 350 5.52 16.87 -14.46
C ALA A 350 6.76 17.77 -14.31
N ILE A 351 7.23 18.40 -15.40
CA ILE A 351 8.42 19.27 -15.40
C ILE A 351 8.12 20.73 -15.77
N SER A 352 6.83 21.12 -15.90
CA SER A 352 6.46 22.49 -16.26
C SER A 352 5.73 23.19 -15.12
N GLY A 353 6.44 24.04 -14.38
CA GLY A 353 5.85 24.87 -13.33
C GLY A 353 6.86 25.31 -12.27
N VAL A 354 6.41 25.39 -11.03
CA VAL A 354 7.27 25.59 -9.85
C VAL A 354 7.35 24.26 -9.10
N GLY A 355 8.51 23.60 -9.18
CA GLY A 355 8.70 22.22 -8.71
C GLY A 355 8.50 21.18 -9.80
N THR A 356 8.56 19.91 -9.41
CA THR A 356 8.51 18.73 -10.30
C THR A 356 7.54 17.71 -9.72
N ASP A 357 6.88 16.91 -10.56
CA ASP A 357 6.17 15.68 -10.12
C ASP A 357 7.09 14.47 -10.35
N GLU A 358 8.01 14.22 -9.41
CA GLU A 358 8.90 13.06 -9.45
C GLU A 358 8.09 11.76 -9.48
N LYS A 359 6.91 11.74 -8.84
CA LYS A 359 6.04 10.57 -8.83
C LYS A 359 5.51 10.25 -10.23
N CYS A 360 5.26 11.25 -11.09
CA CYS A 360 4.94 11.06 -12.50
C CYS A 360 6.15 10.53 -13.30
N LEU A 361 7.32 11.18 -13.18
CA LEU A 361 8.56 10.74 -13.86
C LEU A 361 8.91 9.28 -13.54
N ILE A 362 8.84 8.92 -12.25
CA ILE A 362 9.04 7.55 -11.74
C ILE A 362 7.97 6.57 -12.27
N GLU A 363 6.74 7.02 -12.48
CA GLU A 363 5.67 6.15 -13.01
C GLU A 363 5.94 5.71 -14.44
N ILE A 364 6.26 6.67 -15.29
CA ILE A 364 6.40 6.43 -16.73
C ILE A 364 7.74 5.74 -16.99
N LEU A 365 8.86 6.36 -16.58
CA LEU A 365 10.19 5.92 -16.99
C LEU A 365 10.62 4.57 -16.36
N ALA A 366 10.08 4.18 -15.21
CA ALA A 366 10.31 2.84 -14.65
C ALA A 366 9.47 1.74 -15.33
N SER A 367 8.30 2.08 -15.88
CA SER A 367 7.30 1.10 -16.34
C SER A 367 7.29 0.84 -17.84
N ARG A 368 7.70 1.80 -18.68
CA ARG A 368 7.69 1.66 -20.15
C ARG A 368 8.73 0.64 -20.66
N THR A 369 8.54 0.19 -21.89
CA THR A 369 9.47 -0.63 -22.69
C THR A 369 10.39 0.25 -23.53
N ASN A 370 11.43 -0.36 -24.11
CA ASN A 370 12.35 0.32 -25.02
C ASN A 370 11.60 1.05 -26.16
N GLN A 371 10.64 0.37 -26.81
CA GLN A 371 9.80 0.98 -27.84
C GLN A 371 8.91 2.10 -27.31
N GLU A 372 8.16 1.89 -26.21
CA GLU A 372 7.32 2.93 -25.60
C GLU A 372 8.15 4.20 -25.23
N ILE A 373 9.42 4.02 -24.79
CA ILE A 373 10.34 5.14 -24.51
C ILE A 373 10.76 5.87 -25.79
N HIS A 374 11.13 5.15 -26.86
CA HIS A 374 11.51 5.78 -28.13
C HIS A 374 10.32 6.54 -28.76
N ASP A 375 9.12 5.96 -28.73
CA ASP A 375 7.90 6.60 -29.23
C ASP A 375 7.55 7.86 -28.43
N LEU A 376 7.71 7.81 -27.09
CA LEU A 376 7.52 8.94 -26.19
C LEU A 376 8.52 10.08 -26.50
N VAL A 377 9.82 9.77 -26.63
CA VAL A 377 10.85 10.77 -26.97
C VAL A 377 10.56 11.41 -28.33
N ALA A 378 10.13 10.63 -29.33
CA ALA A 378 9.72 11.16 -30.63
C ALA A 378 8.47 12.08 -30.52
N ALA A 379 7.44 11.65 -29.79
CA ALA A 379 6.21 12.41 -29.58
C ALA A 379 6.43 13.70 -28.76
N TYR A 380 7.34 13.71 -27.79
CA TYR A 380 7.71 14.92 -27.05
C TYR A 380 8.43 15.94 -27.95
N LYS A 381 9.33 15.45 -28.81
CA LYS A 381 10.04 16.29 -29.76
C LYS A 381 9.12 16.89 -30.83
N ASP A 382 8.15 16.12 -31.32
CA ASP A 382 7.12 16.61 -32.25
C ASP A 382 6.18 17.63 -31.57
N ALA A 383 5.60 17.27 -30.42
CA ALA A 383 4.57 18.08 -29.76
C ALA A 383 5.08 19.39 -29.13
N TYR A 384 6.38 19.51 -28.82
CA TYR A 384 6.94 20.65 -28.09
C TYR A 384 8.19 21.28 -28.73
N GLU A 385 8.71 20.74 -29.83
CA GLU A 385 9.97 21.17 -30.48
C GLU A 385 11.20 21.17 -29.53
N ARG A 386 11.19 20.31 -28.50
CA ARG A 386 12.22 20.23 -27.45
C ARG A 386 12.85 18.85 -27.33
N ASP A 387 14.07 18.82 -26.79
CA ASP A 387 14.71 17.57 -26.40
C ASP A 387 14.28 17.17 -24.98
N LEU A 388 13.81 15.93 -24.85
CA LEU A 388 13.29 15.42 -23.57
C LEU A 388 14.40 15.08 -22.58
N GLU A 389 15.56 14.61 -23.06
CA GLU A 389 16.68 14.33 -22.17
C GLU A 389 17.21 15.62 -21.55
N ALA A 390 17.43 16.67 -22.35
CA ALA A 390 17.83 17.98 -21.87
C ALA A 390 16.85 18.59 -20.86
N ASP A 391 15.54 18.48 -21.08
CA ASP A 391 14.52 18.98 -20.14
C ASP A 391 14.58 18.20 -18.79
N ILE A 392 14.55 16.86 -18.82
CA ILE A 392 14.70 16.04 -17.60
C ILE A 392 16.06 16.28 -16.92
N VAL A 393 17.12 16.51 -17.68
CA VAL A 393 18.47 16.82 -17.18
C VAL A 393 18.53 18.20 -16.53
N GLY A 394 17.68 19.14 -16.93
CA GLY A 394 17.53 20.46 -16.30
C GLY A 394 16.85 20.38 -14.94
N ASP A 395 15.68 19.76 -14.88
CA ASP A 395 14.81 19.78 -13.69
C ASP A 395 15.16 18.72 -12.63
N THR A 396 16.02 17.74 -12.94
CA THR A 396 16.41 16.68 -11.98
C THR A 396 17.90 16.71 -11.60
N SER A 397 18.27 16.08 -10.48
CA SER A 397 19.64 16.10 -9.95
C SER A 397 20.12 14.76 -9.38
N GLY A 398 21.37 14.72 -8.94
CA GLY A 398 21.95 13.57 -8.23
C GLY A 398 21.90 12.24 -8.99
N HIS A 399 21.63 11.17 -8.26
CA HIS A 399 21.54 9.81 -8.78
C HIS A 399 20.17 9.48 -9.38
N PHE A 400 19.13 10.19 -8.91
CA PHE A 400 17.80 10.21 -9.52
C PHE A 400 17.89 10.57 -11.01
N LYS A 401 18.52 11.71 -11.35
CA LYS A 401 18.79 12.10 -12.75
C LYS A 401 19.51 11.00 -13.55
N LYS A 402 20.61 10.46 -13.02
CA LYS A 402 21.41 9.44 -13.72
C LYS A 402 20.56 8.23 -14.13
N MET A 403 19.70 7.76 -13.22
CA MET A 403 18.82 6.62 -13.50
C MET A 403 17.69 6.96 -14.47
N LEU A 404 17.08 8.15 -14.35
CA LEU A 404 16.07 8.60 -15.33
C LEU A 404 16.66 8.67 -16.75
N VAL A 405 17.86 9.22 -16.91
CA VAL A 405 18.56 9.27 -18.22
C VAL A 405 18.86 7.87 -18.76
N VAL A 406 19.31 6.93 -17.92
CA VAL A 406 19.56 5.53 -18.32
C VAL A 406 18.27 4.84 -18.77
N LEU A 407 17.14 5.07 -18.11
CA LEU A 407 15.83 4.54 -18.53
C LEU A 407 15.34 5.20 -19.82
N LEU A 408 15.57 6.50 -19.99
CA LEU A 408 15.18 7.29 -21.16
C LEU A 408 15.97 6.90 -22.44
N GLN A 409 17.13 6.25 -22.31
CA GLN A 409 17.86 5.74 -23.49
C GLN A 409 17.07 4.65 -24.25
N GLY A 410 16.07 3.99 -23.63
CA GLY A 410 15.35 2.87 -24.23
C GLY A 410 16.27 1.69 -24.59
N ALA A 411 17.41 1.56 -23.91
CA ALA A 411 18.51 0.67 -24.30
C ALA A 411 18.74 -0.48 -23.29
N ARG A 412 17.65 -1.02 -22.72
CA ARG A 412 17.70 -2.24 -21.90
C ARG A 412 17.92 -3.45 -22.80
N GLU A 413 18.71 -4.40 -22.34
CA GLU A 413 18.86 -5.73 -22.94
C GLU A 413 17.46 -6.40 -23.04
N GLU A 414 17.10 -6.95 -24.20
CA GLU A 414 15.81 -7.65 -24.38
C GLU A 414 15.83 -9.05 -23.73
N ASP A 415 14.65 -9.62 -23.48
CA ASP A 415 14.53 -10.92 -22.78
C ASP A 415 14.99 -12.09 -23.69
N ASP A 416 16.04 -12.81 -23.28
CA ASP A 416 16.73 -13.84 -24.07
C ASP A 416 17.13 -15.10 -23.27
N VAL A 417 18.17 -15.83 -23.68
CA VAL A 417 18.67 -17.03 -22.99
C VAL A 417 19.61 -16.62 -21.85
N VAL A 418 19.02 -16.43 -20.66
CA VAL A 418 19.72 -16.00 -19.44
C VAL A 418 20.89 -16.92 -19.07
N SER A 419 22.03 -16.31 -18.75
CA SER A 419 23.23 -16.98 -18.23
C SER A 419 23.18 -17.11 -16.70
N GLU A 420 23.18 -18.34 -16.19
CA GLU A 420 23.18 -18.62 -14.74
C GLU A 420 24.43 -18.04 -14.04
N ASP A 421 25.61 -18.13 -14.65
CA ASP A 421 26.86 -17.53 -14.14
C ASP A 421 26.73 -16.00 -13.96
N LEU A 422 26.08 -15.32 -14.91
CA LEU A 422 25.87 -13.87 -14.85
C LEU A 422 24.78 -13.49 -13.85
N VAL A 423 23.74 -14.32 -13.66
CA VAL A 423 22.74 -14.15 -12.61
C VAL A 423 23.40 -14.25 -11.23
N GLU A 424 24.23 -15.27 -11.03
CA GLU A 424 25.03 -15.44 -9.82
C GLU A 424 26.01 -14.29 -9.60
N GLN A 425 26.61 -13.73 -10.67
CA GLN A 425 27.49 -12.57 -10.55
C GLN A 425 26.72 -11.30 -10.19
N ASP A 426 25.72 -10.87 -10.98
CA ASP A 426 25.00 -9.62 -10.73
C ASP A 426 24.33 -9.63 -9.33
N ALA A 427 23.88 -10.78 -8.83
CA ALA A 427 23.36 -10.92 -7.48
C ALA A 427 24.44 -10.66 -6.39
N LYS A 428 25.66 -11.16 -6.58
CA LYS A 428 26.81 -10.90 -5.68
C LYS A 428 27.27 -9.46 -5.80
N ASP A 429 27.35 -8.92 -7.02
CA ASP A 429 27.73 -7.54 -7.29
C ASP A 429 26.73 -6.56 -6.64
N LEU A 430 25.42 -6.84 -6.64
CA LEU A 430 24.42 -6.05 -5.89
C LEU A 430 24.59 -6.17 -4.37
N LEU A 431 24.97 -7.34 -3.86
CA LEU A 431 25.19 -7.58 -2.42
C LEU A 431 26.45 -6.85 -1.93
N GLU A 432 27.53 -6.90 -2.71
CA GLU A 432 28.75 -6.14 -2.50
C GLU A 432 28.58 -4.65 -2.80
N ALA A 433 27.59 -4.26 -3.61
CA ALA A 433 27.26 -2.86 -3.88
C ALA A 433 26.55 -2.17 -2.70
N GLY A 434 25.70 -2.88 -1.95
CA GLY A 434 25.00 -2.36 -0.77
C GLY A 434 25.47 -3.00 0.55
N GLU A 435 24.76 -4.04 0.98
CA GLU A 435 24.81 -4.70 2.30
C GLU A 435 26.19 -4.98 2.93
N LEU A 436 27.24 -5.12 2.11
CA LEU A 436 28.60 -5.43 2.58
C LEU A 436 29.50 -4.20 2.74
N LYS A 437 28.99 -2.98 2.51
CA LYS A 437 29.64 -1.71 2.88
C LYS A 437 28.68 -0.82 3.70
N TRP A 438 29.10 0.41 4.01
CA TRP A 438 28.23 1.43 4.60
C TRP A 438 27.87 2.43 3.49
N GLY A 439 26.59 2.49 3.11
CA GLY A 439 26.10 3.23 1.95
C GLY A 439 26.09 2.39 0.67
N THR A 440 25.43 2.88 -0.38
CA THR A 440 25.31 2.15 -1.65
C THR A 440 26.41 2.54 -2.66
N ASP A 441 26.80 1.61 -3.52
CA ASP A 441 27.37 1.93 -4.83
C ASP A 441 26.23 2.13 -5.83
N GLU A 442 25.73 3.37 -5.91
CA GLU A 442 24.57 3.66 -6.74
C GLU A 442 24.88 3.48 -8.23
N ALA A 443 26.15 3.54 -8.64
CA ALA A 443 26.55 3.34 -10.02
C ALA A 443 26.37 1.87 -10.44
N GLN A 444 26.76 0.92 -9.58
CA GLN A 444 26.52 -0.51 -9.83
C GLN A 444 25.02 -0.84 -9.85
N PHE A 445 24.24 -0.27 -8.91
CA PHE A 445 22.78 -0.42 -8.89
C PHE A 445 22.11 0.15 -10.16
N ILE A 446 22.52 1.35 -10.61
CA ILE A 446 22.02 1.97 -11.85
C ILE A 446 22.40 1.14 -13.08
N TYR A 447 23.62 0.62 -13.14
CA TYR A 447 24.08 -0.20 -14.27
C TYR A 447 23.28 -1.51 -14.39
N ILE A 448 23.23 -2.31 -13.32
CA ILE A 448 22.55 -3.61 -13.33
C ILE A 448 21.04 -3.43 -13.55
N LEU A 449 20.37 -2.62 -12.72
CA LEU A 449 18.92 -2.48 -12.75
C LEU A 449 18.42 -1.64 -13.94
N GLY A 450 19.26 -0.77 -14.51
CA GLY A 450 18.96 0.00 -15.71
C GLY A 450 19.09 -0.81 -17.00
N ARG A 451 20.13 -1.66 -17.12
CA ARG A 451 20.50 -2.28 -18.40
C ARG A 451 20.08 -3.73 -18.61
N ARG A 452 20.09 -4.58 -17.58
CA ARG A 452 19.81 -6.02 -17.75
C ARG A 452 18.37 -6.29 -18.16
N SER A 453 18.15 -7.39 -18.87
CA SER A 453 16.81 -7.83 -19.30
C SER A 453 15.88 -8.12 -18.11
N ARG A 454 14.57 -8.05 -18.32
CA ARG A 454 13.59 -8.24 -17.23
C ARG A 454 13.59 -9.69 -16.76
N GLN A 455 13.73 -10.64 -17.68
CA GLN A 455 13.87 -12.07 -17.38
C GLN A 455 15.14 -12.36 -16.56
N HIS A 456 16.28 -11.76 -16.94
CA HIS A 456 17.53 -11.86 -16.18
C HIS A 456 17.38 -11.28 -14.77
N LEU A 457 16.87 -10.06 -14.65
CA LEU A 457 16.76 -9.39 -13.34
C LEU A 457 15.76 -10.07 -12.39
N ARG A 458 14.70 -10.69 -12.90
CA ARG A 458 13.81 -11.55 -12.08
C ARG A 458 14.59 -12.70 -11.42
N LEU A 459 15.47 -13.36 -12.17
CA LEU A 459 16.32 -14.44 -11.64
C LEU A 459 17.42 -13.90 -10.72
N VAL A 460 17.99 -12.73 -11.00
CA VAL A 460 18.91 -12.02 -10.08
C VAL A 460 18.24 -11.71 -8.74
N PHE A 461 16.98 -11.27 -8.73
CA PHE A 461 16.24 -11.02 -7.49
C PHE A 461 15.97 -12.29 -6.69
N ASP A 462 15.64 -13.38 -7.39
CA ASP A 462 15.39 -14.68 -6.76
C ASP A 462 16.68 -15.31 -6.21
N GLU A 463 17.84 -15.09 -6.85
CA GLU A 463 19.16 -15.50 -6.31
C GLU A 463 19.63 -14.58 -5.19
N TYR A 464 19.47 -13.26 -5.33
CA TYR A 464 19.78 -12.27 -4.28
C TYR A 464 19.07 -12.63 -2.97
N LEU A 465 17.79 -13.01 -3.04
CA LEU A 465 17.02 -13.44 -1.87
C LEU A 465 17.65 -14.65 -1.15
N LYS A 466 18.24 -15.60 -1.88
CA LYS A 466 18.92 -16.78 -1.32
C LYS A 466 20.24 -16.40 -0.63
N ILE A 467 21.08 -15.58 -1.28
CA ILE A 467 22.41 -15.25 -0.77
C ILE A 467 22.40 -14.16 0.31
N ALA A 468 21.49 -13.18 0.22
CA ALA A 468 21.35 -12.08 1.18
C ALA A 468 20.47 -12.46 2.38
N GLY A 469 19.59 -13.45 2.23
CA GLY A 469 18.56 -13.77 3.21
C GLY A 469 17.48 -12.68 3.36
N LYS A 470 17.38 -11.74 2.41
CA LYS A 470 16.34 -10.71 2.30
C LYS A 470 16.17 -10.23 0.85
N PRO A 471 14.98 -9.76 0.45
CA PRO A 471 14.75 -9.24 -0.90
C PRO A 471 15.46 -7.89 -1.12
N ILE A 472 15.87 -7.63 -2.37
CA ILE A 472 16.64 -6.45 -2.80
C ILE A 472 15.99 -5.11 -2.40
N GLU A 473 14.67 -5.04 -2.31
CA GLU A 473 13.94 -3.84 -1.88
C GLU A 473 14.25 -3.45 -0.43
N ARG A 474 14.54 -4.41 0.47
CA ARG A 474 14.97 -4.10 1.84
C ARG A 474 16.38 -3.53 1.89
N SER A 475 17.23 -3.88 0.93
CA SER A 475 18.58 -3.33 0.78
C SER A 475 18.52 -1.91 0.22
N ILE A 476 17.68 -1.69 -0.80
CA ILE A 476 17.40 -0.35 -1.36
C ILE A 476 16.89 0.61 -0.27
N ARG A 477 15.90 0.22 0.53
CA ARG A 477 15.37 1.03 1.65
C ARG A 477 16.33 1.24 2.81
N GLY A 478 17.37 0.40 2.93
CA GLY A 478 18.36 0.50 4.00
C GLY A 478 19.50 1.46 3.66
N GLU A 479 19.90 1.50 2.39
CA GLU A 479 21.15 2.12 1.95
C GLU A 479 20.96 3.27 0.93
N LEU A 480 19.73 3.53 0.46
CA LEU A 480 19.34 4.68 -0.37
C LEU A 480 18.32 5.58 0.33
N SER A 481 18.05 6.76 -0.24
CA SER A 481 17.02 7.68 0.25
C SER A 481 16.43 8.57 -0.85
N GLY A 482 15.32 9.24 -0.54
CA GLY A 482 14.70 10.26 -1.40
C GLY A 482 14.12 9.70 -2.69
N ASP A 483 13.99 10.54 -3.71
CA ASP A 483 13.35 10.16 -4.98
C ASP A 483 14.19 9.18 -5.82
N PHE A 484 15.48 9.07 -5.54
CA PHE A 484 16.31 7.99 -6.09
C PHE A 484 15.91 6.62 -5.52
N GLU A 485 15.73 6.49 -4.21
CA GLU A 485 15.22 5.25 -3.60
C GLU A 485 13.85 4.87 -4.17
N LYS A 486 12.91 5.83 -4.22
CA LYS A 486 11.56 5.64 -4.80
C LYS A 486 11.63 5.16 -6.25
N LEU A 487 12.55 5.71 -7.05
CA LEU A 487 12.79 5.29 -8.43
C LEU A 487 13.35 3.87 -8.51
N MET A 488 14.35 3.51 -7.70
CA MET A 488 14.94 2.17 -7.72
C MET A 488 13.91 1.11 -7.25
N LEU A 489 13.09 1.41 -6.25
CA LEU A 489 11.97 0.55 -5.83
C LEU A 489 10.92 0.41 -6.93
N ALA A 490 10.55 1.50 -7.62
CA ALA A 490 9.63 1.44 -8.75
C ALA A 490 10.17 0.57 -9.89
N VAL A 491 11.45 0.72 -10.24
CA VAL A 491 12.12 -0.11 -11.26
C VAL A 491 12.09 -1.59 -10.88
N VAL A 492 12.46 -1.95 -9.64
CA VAL A 492 12.39 -3.35 -9.16
C VAL A 492 10.96 -3.89 -9.22
N LYS A 493 9.95 -3.13 -8.80
CA LYS A 493 8.53 -3.53 -8.89
C LYS A 493 8.10 -3.72 -10.34
N CYS A 494 8.37 -2.76 -11.24
CA CYS A 494 8.05 -2.87 -12.67
C CYS A 494 8.79 -4.01 -13.41
N ILE A 495 9.94 -4.46 -12.91
CA ILE A 495 10.64 -5.65 -13.41
C ILE A 495 9.93 -6.93 -12.92
N ARG A 496 9.45 -6.98 -11.66
CA ARG A 496 8.66 -8.11 -11.16
C ARG A 496 7.28 -8.18 -11.80
N SER A 497 6.39 -7.24 -11.47
CA SER A 497 5.03 -7.14 -12.04
C SER A 497 4.68 -5.66 -12.27
N LYS A 498 4.43 -5.29 -13.53
CA LYS A 498 3.87 -3.96 -13.83
C LYS A 498 2.47 -3.81 -13.25
N ALA A 499 1.68 -4.90 -13.25
CA ALA A 499 0.32 -4.92 -12.72
C ALA A 499 0.31 -4.65 -11.21
N GLU A 500 1.16 -5.34 -10.43
CA GLU A 500 1.35 -5.09 -8.99
C GLU A 500 1.72 -3.62 -8.70
N TYR A 501 2.67 -3.06 -9.47
CA TYR A 501 3.08 -1.66 -9.34
C TYR A 501 1.94 -0.67 -9.62
N PHE A 502 1.17 -0.88 -10.68
CA PHE A 502 0.04 -0.01 -11.00
C PHE A 502 -1.15 -0.19 -10.05
N ALA A 503 -1.41 -1.41 -9.56
CA ALA A 503 -2.40 -1.68 -8.52
C ALA A 503 -2.04 -0.94 -7.21
N GLU A 504 -0.79 -1.04 -6.74
CA GLU A 504 -0.29 -0.30 -5.59
C GLU A 504 -0.46 1.21 -5.79
N ARG A 505 -0.13 1.74 -6.98
CA ARG A 505 -0.25 3.19 -7.27
C ARG A 505 -1.69 3.67 -7.37
N LEU A 506 -2.61 2.90 -7.94
CA LEU A 506 -4.04 3.21 -7.95
C LEU A 506 -4.63 3.22 -6.53
N TYR A 507 -4.33 2.17 -5.76
CA TYR A 507 -4.66 2.07 -4.34
C TYR A 507 -4.16 3.31 -3.57
N LYS A 508 -2.87 3.64 -3.69
CA LYS A 508 -2.26 4.83 -3.09
C LYS A 508 -2.79 6.15 -3.63
N ALA A 509 -3.32 6.21 -4.86
CA ALA A 509 -3.95 7.39 -5.43
C ALA A 509 -5.35 7.64 -4.84
N MET A 510 -6.09 6.60 -4.46
CA MET A 510 -7.45 6.69 -3.89
C MET A 510 -7.49 6.65 -2.35
N LYS A 511 -6.37 6.27 -1.70
CA LYS A 511 -6.29 6.04 -0.26
C LYS A 511 -6.08 7.32 0.55
N GLY A 512 -7.16 7.82 1.17
CA GLY A 512 -7.08 8.91 2.13
C GLY A 512 -8.39 9.68 2.28
N LEU A 513 -8.25 10.97 2.61
CA LEU A 513 -9.26 12.00 2.32
C LEU A 513 -8.84 12.67 1.01
N GLY A 514 -9.70 12.61 0.00
CA GLY A 514 -9.39 13.05 -1.37
C GLY A 514 -8.62 12.01 -2.20
N THR A 515 -8.43 12.34 -3.48
CA THR A 515 -7.85 11.46 -4.51
C THR A 515 -6.70 12.18 -5.23
N ARG A 516 -5.67 11.44 -5.68
CA ARG A 516 -4.65 11.94 -6.61
C ARG A 516 -5.14 11.82 -8.05
N ASP A 517 -6.10 12.65 -8.44
CA ASP A 517 -6.85 12.49 -9.69
C ASP A 517 -5.96 12.42 -10.95
N ASN A 518 -4.89 13.21 -11.04
CA ASN A 518 -3.96 13.14 -12.18
C ASN A 518 -3.29 11.76 -12.29
N THR A 519 -2.91 11.15 -11.16
CA THR A 519 -2.35 9.78 -11.12
C THR A 519 -3.41 8.74 -11.46
N LEU A 520 -4.63 8.89 -10.94
CA LEU A 520 -5.74 8.00 -11.25
C LEU A 520 -6.06 8.03 -12.77
N ILE A 521 -6.26 9.22 -13.34
CA ILE A 521 -6.54 9.42 -14.77
C ILE A 521 -5.40 8.83 -15.62
N ARG A 522 -4.13 9.17 -15.33
CA ARG A 522 -2.99 8.69 -16.11
C ARG A 522 -2.86 7.16 -16.12
N ILE A 523 -3.02 6.50 -14.97
CA ILE A 523 -2.93 5.03 -14.92
C ILE A 523 -4.16 4.40 -15.62
N MET A 524 -5.37 4.89 -15.33
CA MET A 524 -6.59 4.38 -15.95
C MET A 524 -6.58 4.52 -17.47
N VAL A 525 -6.07 5.63 -18.02
CA VAL A 525 -5.91 5.84 -19.46
C VAL A 525 -4.78 4.97 -20.01
N SER A 526 -3.54 5.09 -19.49
CA SER A 526 -2.36 4.46 -20.09
C SER A 526 -2.29 2.94 -19.95
N ARG A 527 -3.09 2.33 -19.07
CA ARG A 527 -3.16 0.86 -18.90
C ARG A 527 -4.45 0.21 -19.41
N SER A 528 -5.46 1.00 -19.78
CA SER A 528 -6.78 0.52 -20.25
C SER A 528 -6.73 -0.50 -21.38
N GLU A 529 -5.77 -0.35 -22.30
CA GLU A 529 -5.61 -1.21 -23.48
C GLU A 529 -4.42 -2.19 -23.37
N ILE A 530 -3.88 -2.39 -22.16
CA ILE A 530 -2.66 -3.20 -21.92
C ILE A 530 -2.89 -4.31 -20.88
N ASP A 531 -2.96 -3.95 -19.59
CA ASP A 531 -2.94 -4.87 -18.43
C ASP A 531 -3.93 -4.47 -17.32
N MET A 532 -4.98 -3.69 -17.65
CA MET A 532 -5.99 -3.25 -16.67
C MET A 532 -6.71 -4.42 -15.97
N LEU A 533 -6.87 -5.57 -16.64
CA LEU A 533 -7.47 -6.75 -16.02
C LEU A 533 -6.54 -7.38 -14.98
N ASP A 534 -5.23 -7.43 -15.24
CA ASP A 534 -4.22 -7.88 -14.26
C ASP A 534 -4.17 -6.95 -13.04
N ILE A 535 -4.13 -5.64 -13.28
CA ILE A 535 -4.12 -4.59 -12.24
C ILE A 535 -5.33 -4.72 -11.30
N ARG A 536 -6.51 -5.03 -11.84
CA ARG A 536 -7.76 -5.25 -11.09
C ARG A 536 -7.75 -6.55 -10.26
N GLU A 537 -6.90 -7.51 -10.61
CA GLU A 537 -6.85 -8.84 -10.00
C GLU A 537 -5.77 -8.94 -8.91
N GLU A 538 -4.65 -8.22 -9.05
CA GLU A 538 -3.61 -8.05 -8.01
C GLU A 538 -4.12 -7.35 -6.74
N ASP A 539 -5.21 -6.57 -6.81
CA ASP A 539 -5.81 -5.89 -5.65
C ASP A 539 -6.54 -6.85 -4.69
N THR A 540 -5.76 -7.42 -3.76
CA THR A 540 -6.26 -8.22 -2.63
C THR A 540 -7.15 -7.43 -1.65
N SER A 541 -7.23 -6.10 -1.74
CA SER A 541 -8.05 -5.27 -0.86
C SER A 541 -9.46 -5.04 -1.42
N GLY A 542 -10.38 -5.95 -1.07
CA GLY A 542 -11.75 -5.99 -1.62
C GLY A 542 -12.58 -4.69 -1.59
N GLU A 543 -12.24 -3.73 -0.72
CA GLU A 543 -12.82 -2.37 -0.74
C GLU A 543 -12.45 -1.58 -2.02
N TYR A 544 -11.19 -1.66 -2.46
CA TYR A 544 -10.65 -0.91 -3.61
C TYR A 544 -10.89 -1.66 -4.91
N LYS A 545 -10.85 -2.99 -4.89
CA LYS A 545 -11.30 -3.86 -5.98
C LYS A 545 -12.74 -3.52 -6.42
N LYS A 546 -13.64 -3.18 -5.50
CA LYS A 546 -15.01 -2.72 -5.82
C LYS A 546 -15.06 -1.33 -6.46
N ALA A 547 -14.12 -0.43 -6.15
CA ALA A 547 -13.97 0.85 -6.83
C ALA A 547 -13.42 0.66 -8.26
N LEU A 548 -12.41 -0.20 -8.43
CA LEU A 548 -11.86 -0.55 -9.75
C LEU A 548 -12.88 -1.28 -10.64
N LEU A 549 -13.69 -2.19 -10.08
CA LEU A 549 -14.79 -2.84 -10.80
C LEU A 549 -15.82 -1.82 -11.31
N LYS A 550 -16.23 -0.85 -10.49
CA LYS A 550 -17.10 0.26 -10.93
C LYS A 550 -16.46 1.14 -12.01
N LEU A 551 -15.16 1.44 -11.89
CA LEU A 551 -14.42 2.23 -12.89
C LEU A 551 -14.12 1.47 -14.19
N CYS A 552 -14.24 0.13 -14.19
CA CYS A 552 -13.97 -0.74 -15.35
C CYS A 552 -15.22 -1.46 -15.89
N GLY A 553 -16.42 -1.11 -15.42
CA GLY A 553 -17.69 -1.68 -15.90
C GLY A 553 -17.83 -3.20 -15.72
N GLY A 554 -17.34 -3.76 -14.60
CA GLY A 554 -17.37 -5.21 -14.35
C GLY A 554 -18.25 -5.61 -13.16
N ASP A 555 -19.04 -6.67 -13.35
CA ASP A 555 -19.85 -7.31 -12.29
C ASP A 555 -18.98 -8.04 -11.25
N ASP A 556 -19.45 -8.10 -9.99
CA ASP A 556 -18.69 -8.63 -8.84
C ASP A 556 -18.35 -10.14 -8.98
N ASP A 557 -19.11 -10.92 -9.76
CA ASP A 557 -19.03 -12.39 -9.79
C ASP A 557 -17.80 -12.95 -10.50
N ALA A 558 -17.32 -12.29 -11.56
CA ALA A 558 -16.19 -12.75 -12.37
C ALA A 558 -14.82 -12.59 -11.66
N ALA A 559 -14.79 -12.01 -10.45
CA ALA A 559 -13.59 -11.48 -9.83
C ALA A 559 -12.89 -12.43 -8.83
N GLY A 560 -13.21 -13.73 -8.85
CA GLY A 560 -12.68 -14.73 -7.90
C GLY A 560 -11.32 -15.32 -8.27
N GLU A 561 -11.17 -15.85 -9.48
CA GLU A 561 -10.00 -16.61 -9.91
C GLU A 561 -8.81 -15.68 -10.24
N PHE A 562 -7.65 -15.92 -9.63
CA PHE A 562 -6.39 -15.35 -10.12
C PHE A 562 -6.01 -16.00 -11.46
N PHE A 563 -5.68 -15.15 -12.43
CA PHE A 563 -4.90 -15.59 -13.58
C PHE A 563 -3.46 -15.94 -13.13
N PRO A 564 -2.69 -16.74 -13.90
CA PRO A 564 -1.46 -17.37 -13.42
C PRO A 564 -0.40 -16.41 -12.86
N GLU A 565 -0.33 -15.18 -13.36
CA GLU A 565 0.64 -14.16 -12.94
C GLU A 565 0.30 -13.58 -11.55
N ALA A 566 -0.95 -13.20 -11.28
CA ALA A 566 -1.38 -12.76 -9.96
C ALA A 566 -1.32 -13.89 -8.92
N ALA A 567 -1.57 -15.14 -9.33
CA ALA A 567 -1.35 -16.32 -8.48
C ALA A 567 0.14 -16.49 -8.13
N GLN A 568 1.05 -16.17 -9.05
CA GLN A 568 2.50 -16.19 -8.81
C GLN A 568 2.93 -15.06 -7.84
N VAL A 569 2.37 -13.85 -7.96
CA VAL A 569 2.62 -12.75 -7.01
C VAL A 569 2.11 -13.12 -5.61
N ALA A 570 0.87 -13.60 -5.49
CA ALA A 570 0.32 -14.05 -4.22
C ALA A 570 1.16 -15.16 -3.57
N TYR A 571 1.65 -16.14 -4.35
CA TYR A 571 2.56 -17.18 -3.87
C TYR A 571 3.90 -16.59 -3.39
N ARG A 572 4.50 -15.68 -4.16
CA ARG A 572 5.75 -14.97 -3.82
C ARG A 572 5.59 -14.12 -2.55
N MET A 573 4.44 -13.49 -2.29
CA MET A 573 4.19 -12.80 -1.01
C MET A 573 4.33 -13.74 0.19
N TRP A 574 3.78 -14.96 0.09
CA TRP A 574 3.87 -15.94 1.17
C TRP A 574 5.29 -16.53 1.31
N GLU A 575 6.04 -16.63 0.21
CA GLU A 575 7.47 -16.98 0.25
C GLU A 575 8.30 -15.89 0.96
N LEU A 576 8.08 -14.63 0.60
CA LEU A 576 8.70 -13.48 1.26
C LEU A 576 8.29 -13.35 2.74
N SER A 577 7.12 -13.83 3.14
CA SER A 577 6.70 -13.86 4.55
C SER A 577 7.51 -14.84 5.41
N ALA A 578 8.15 -15.85 4.81
CA ALA A 578 9.02 -16.79 5.53
C ALA A 578 10.42 -16.20 5.82
N VAL A 579 10.78 -15.09 5.17
CA VAL A 579 12.08 -14.41 5.33
C VAL A 579 12.22 -13.88 6.75
N LYS A 580 13.33 -14.23 7.42
CA LYS A 580 13.61 -13.79 8.79
C LYS A 580 13.84 -12.26 8.84
N VAL A 581 12.94 -11.57 9.52
CA VAL A 581 13.05 -10.12 9.78
C VAL A 581 13.72 -9.90 11.15
N GLU A 582 14.59 -8.90 11.25
CA GLU A 582 15.02 -8.39 12.56
C GLU A 582 13.96 -7.41 13.07
N LEU A 583 13.33 -7.74 14.20
CA LEU A 583 12.34 -6.88 14.85
C LEU A 583 13.03 -5.91 15.81
N ARG A 584 12.67 -4.62 15.74
CA ARG A 584 13.25 -3.55 16.55
C ARG A 584 12.18 -2.64 17.16
N GLY A 585 12.26 -2.44 18.47
CA GLY A 585 11.55 -1.37 19.17
C GLY A 585 12.17 0.01 18.90
N THR A 586 11.33 1.05 18.94
CA THR A 586 11.74 2.46 18.90
C THR A 586 12.22 2.96 20.26
N VAL A 587 11.63 2.43 21.34
CA VAL A 587 12.12 2.65 22.71
C VAL A 587 13.23 1.65 23.02
N GLN A 588 14.32 2.16 23.59
CA GLN A 588 15.51 1.39 23.96
C GLN A 588 15.90 1.69 25.42
N PRO A 589 16.61 0.79 26.12
CA PRO A 589 17.12 1.07 27.46
C PRO A 589 18.07 2.28 27.45
N ALA A 590 17.84 3.24 28.35
CA ALA A 590 18.74 4.37 28.54
C ALA A 590 20.12 3.89 29.05
N GLY A 591 21.20 4.41 28.48
CA GLY A 591 22.57 4.02 28.84
C GLY A 591 22.99 4.50 30.23
N ASP A 592 22.89 5.80 30.47
CA ASP A 592 23.21 6.44 31.75
C ASP A 592 22.03 6.38 32.74
N PHE A 593 21.48 5.18 32.93
CA PHE A 593 20.27 4.96 33.74
C PHE A 593 20.51 5.14 35.25
N ASN A 594 19.59 5.84 35.90
CA ASN A 594 19.60 6.11 37.34
C ASN A 594 18.15 6.15 37.85
N ASP A 595 17.67 5.06 38.44
CA ASP A 595 16.31 4.91 38.96
C ASP A 595 16.01 5.83 40.13
N ASP A 596 16.98 6.08 41.02
CA ASP A 596 16.88 7.08 42.09
C ASP A 596 16.71 8.50 41.53
N GLY A 597 17.46 8.84 40.48
CA GLY A 597 17.38 10.13 39.80
C GLY A 597 16.05 10.34 39.07
N ASP A 598 15.60 9.34 38.32
CA ASP A 598 14.31 9.36 37.62
C ASP A 598 13.14 9.42 38.61
N ALA A 599 13.21 8.68 39.73
CA ALA A 599 12.21 8.76 40.80
C ALA A 599 12.15 10.17 41.44
N GLN A 600 13.29 10.84 41.61
CA GLN A 600 13.35 12.24 42.08
C GLN A 600 12.74 13.22 41.07
N VAL A 601 13.01 13.05 39.77
CA VAL A 601 12.41 13.88 38.71
C VAL A 601 10.89 13.70 38.68
N LEU A 602 10.40 12.46 38.68
CA LEU A 602 8.95 12.18 38.71
C LEU A 602 8.30 12.71 39.99
N ARG A 603 8.93 12.55 41.17
CA ARG A 603 8.39 13.09 42.42
C ARG A 603 8.31 14.60 42.39
N LYS A 604 9.30 15.28 41.81
CA LYS A 604 9.32 16.74 41.65
C LYS A 604 8.24 17.22 40.67
N ALA A 605 8.08 16.54 39.53
CA ALA A 605 7.06 16.84 38.53
C ALA A 605 5.62 16.72 39.07
N MET A 606 5.41 15.88 40.08
CA MET A 606 4.15 15.66 40.79
C MET A 606 4.10 16.37 42.16
N LYS A 607 4.81 17.49 42.34
CA LYS A 607 4.87 18.22 43.63
C LYS A 607 4.54 19.71 43.48
N GLY A 608 3.25 20.03 43.51
CA GLY A 608 2.79 21.41 43.59
C GLY A 608 1.28 21.52 43.58
N LEU A 609 0.79 22.66 43.08
CA LEU A 609 -0.58 22.82 42.61
C LEU A 609 -0.48 22.89 41.08
N GLY A 610 -0.51 21.72 40.44
CA GLY A 610 -0.18 21.52 39.03
C GLY A 610 0.92 20.46 38.83
N THR A 611 0.98 19.94 37.61
CA THR A 611 1.85 18.84 37.17
C THR A 611 2.89 19.36 36.17
N ASP A 612 4.04 18.69 36.05
CA ASP A 612 4.97 18.86 34.92
C ASP A 612 4.89 17.62 34.01
N GLU A 613 3.90 17.61 33.11
CA GLU A 613 3.72 16.56 32.11
C GLU A 613 4.95 16.40 31.21
N GLY A 614 5.70 17.48 30.95
CA GLY A 614 6.91 17.46 30.13
C GLY A 614 7.99 16.57 30.72
N ALA A 615 8.32 16.77 32.00
CA ALA A 615 9.27 15.94 32.73
C ALA A 615 8.80 14.48 32.88
N ILE A 616 7.50 14.26 33.10
CA ILE A 616 6.94 12.89 33.17
C ILE A 616 7.06 12.18 31.83
N ILE A 617 6.73 12.85 30.72
CA ILE A 617 6.86 12.31 29.37
C ILE A 617 8.31 12.01 29.05
N GLU A 618 9.23 12.94 29.32
CA GLU A 618 10.66 12.76 29.03
C GLU A 618 11.25 11.56 29.78
N VAL A 619 10.92 11.35 31.06
CA VAL A 619 11.37 10.17 31.81
C VAL A 619 10.69 8.91 31.28
N VAL A 620 9.35 8.85 31.25
CA VAL A 620 8.64 7.57 31.00
C VAL A 620 8.81 7.07 29.57
N THR A 621 8.84 7.96 28.57
CA THR A 621 9.00 7.53 27.16
C THR A 621 10.43 7.13 26.80
N LYS A 622 11.45 7.72 27.44
CA LYS A 622 12.88 7.46 27.15
C LYS A 622 13.53 6.42 28.08
N ARG A 623 12.75 5.46 28.59
CA ARG A 623 13.20 4.33 29.43
C ARG A 623 12.51 3.07 28.96
N SER A 624 13.20 1.93 28.97
CA SER A 624 12.57 0.64 28.69
C SER A 624 11.62 0.23 29.82
N ASN A 625 10.70 -0.71 29.56
CA ASN A 625 9.76 -1.18 30.56
C ASN A 625 10.47 -1.74 31.80
N ALA A 626 11.56 -2.49 31.61
CA ALA A 626 12.40 -2.99 32.70
C ALA A 626 12.96 -1.86 33.58
N GLN A 627 13.38 -0.74 32.98
CA GLN A 627 13.82 0.46 33.70
C GLN A 627 12.64 1.13 34.43
N ARG A 628 11.45 1.21 33.82
CA ARG A 628 10.23 1.68 34.50
C ARG A 628 9.88 0.83 35.73
N GLN A 629 10.09 -0.50 35.68
CA GLN A 629 9.93 -1.40 36.84
C GLN A 629 11.00 -1.20 37.93
N GLN A 630 12.15 -0.60 37.61
CA GLN A 630 13.17 -0.20 38.59
C GLN A 630 12.80 1.14 39.24
N ILE A 631 12.40 2.14 38.43
CA ILE A 631 11.89 3.43 38.91
C ILE A 631 10.69 3.24 39.87
N LEU A 632 9.77 2.33 39.57
CA LEU A 632 8.65 1.96 40.46
C LEU A 632 9.10 1.50 41.85
N LYS A 633 10.20 0.74 41.92
CA LYS A 633 10.76 0.24 43.19
C LYS A 633 11.53 1.34 43.93
N ALA A 634 12.36 2.11 43.22
CA ALA A 634 13.10 3.24 43.78
C ALA A 634 12.15 4.30 44.37
N TYR A 635 11.13 4.72 43.63
CA TYR A 635 10.13 5.70 44.09
C TYR A 635 9.41 5.23 45.37
N LYS A 636 9.03 3.95 45.44
CA LYS A 636 8.38 3.36 46.62
C LYS A 636 9.34 3.26 47.81
N ALA A 637 10.62 2.98 47.59
CA ALA A 637 11.64 2.94 48.63
C ALA A 637 11.96 4.33 49.20
N HIS A 638 12.14 5.35 48.34
CA HIS A 638 12.49 6.72 48.76
C HIS A 638 11.34 7.51 49.37
N TYR A 639 10.10 7.29 48.91
CA TYR A 639 8.95 8.13 49.30
C TYR A 639 7.86 7.40 50.09
N GLY A 640 7.91 6.06 50.18
CA GLY A 640 6.83 5.26 50.80
C GLY A 640 5.50 5.35 50.05
N ARG A 641 5.48 5.92 48.85
CA ARG A 641 4.29 6.15 48.01
C ARG A 641 4.27 5.21 46.82
N ASP A 642 3.08 5.02 46.25
CA ASP A 642 2.92 4.27 45.01
C ASP A 642 2.91 5.21 43.80
N LEU A 643 3.88 5.03 42.90
CA LEU A 643 4.04 5.87 41.71
C LEU A 643 2.88 5.71 40.72
N MET A 644 2.22 4.54 40.67
CA MET A 644 1.05 4.33 39.80
C MET A 644 -0.20 5.04 40.34
N ALA A 645 -0.34 5.15 41.66
CA ALA A 645 -1.37 5.97 42.31
C ALA A 645 -1.10 7.47 42.10
N ASP A 646 0.13 7.93 42.30
CA ASP A 646 0.50 9.35 42.11
C ASP A 646 0.33 9.78 40.64
N LEU A 647 0.84 9.01 39.67
CA LEU A 647 0.64 9.29 38.23
C LEU A 647 -0.85 9.24 37.82
N LYS A 648 -1.71 8.58 38.60
CA LYS A 648 -3.17 8.51 38.36
C LYS A 648 -3.94 9.67 39.01
N SER A 649 -3.39 10.36 40.01
CA SER A 649 -3.97 11.61 40.53
C SER A 649 -3.54 12.83 39.74
N GLU A 650 -2.26 12.88 39.32
CA GLU A 650 -1.69 14.07 38.67
C GLU A 650 -1.93 14.15 37.15
N LEU A 651 -2.30 13.04 36.48
CA LEU A 651 -2.57 13.01 35.04
C LEU A 651 -4.04 12.68 34.73
N SER A 652 -4.54 13.24 33.62
CA SER A 652 -5.88 12.96 33.11
C SER A 652 -5.92 12.59 31.62
N GLY A 653 -7.12 12.35 31.09
CA GLY A 653 -7.36 12.13 29.66
C GLY A 653 -6.60 10.94 29.07
N SER A 654 -6.17 11.07 27.81
CA SER A 654 -5.46 10.00 27.09
C SER A 654 -3.95 9.99 27.34
N LEU A 655 -3.37 11.10 27.82
CA LEU A 655 -2.02 11.09 28.39
C LEU A 655 -1.93 10.14 29.60
N ALA A 656 -2.88 10.22 30.54
CA ALA A 656 -2.92 9.30 31.69
C ALA A 656 -3.04 7.83 31.26
N LYS A 657 -3.88 7.51 30.26
CA LYS A 657 -4.01 6.16 29.70
C LYS A 657 -2.68 5.67 29.11
N LEU A 658 -1.94 6.55 28.43
CA LEU A 658 -0.66 6.26 27.80
C LEU A 658 0.45 6.04 28.84
N ILE A 659 0.66 7.00 29.75
CA ILE A 659 1.71 6.93 30.79
C ILE A 659 1.47 5.76 31.75
N LEU A 660 0.26 5.60 32.30
CA LEU A 660 -0.09 4.45 33.15
C LEU A 660 -0.13 3.11 32.39
N GLY A 661 -0.08 3.15 31.05
CA GLY A 661 0.07 1.98 30.22
C GLY A 661 1.53 1.56 30.07
N LEU A 662 2.41 2.51 29.74
CA LEU A 662 3.86 2.31 29.61
C LEU A 662 4.51 1.77 30.90
N MET A 663 3.97 2.13 32.06
CA MET A 663 4.49 1.75 33.39
C MET A 663 4.09 0.33 33.83
N LEU A 664 3.07 -0.30 33.23
CA LEU A 664 2.72 -1.69 33.49
C LEU A 664 3.67 -2.64 32.76
N THR A 665 3.93 -3.83 33.29
CA THR A 665 4.65 -4.86 32.51
C THR A 665 3.81 -5.30 31.29
N PRO A 666 4.41 -5.77 30.18
CA PRO A 666 3.67 -6.18 28.99
C PRO A 666 2.49 -7.14 29.24
N PRO A 667 2.62 -8.24 30.02
CA PRO A 667 1.48 -9.12 30.30
C PRO A 667 0.40 -8.46 31.16
N GLN A 668 0.77 -7.61 32.14
CA GLN A 668 -0.21 -6.84 32.93
C GLN A 668 -0.93 -5.78 32.09
N TYR A 669 -0.25 -5.19 31.11
CA TYR A 669 -0.88 -4.24 30.19
C TYR A 669 -1.90 -4.94 29.29
N ASP A 670 -1.53 -6.06 28.68
CA ASP A 670 -2.41 -6.82 27.78
C ASP A 670 -3.56 -7.48 28.56
N ALA A 671 -3.32 -8.05 29.75
CA ALA A 671 -4.38 -8.55 30.62
C ALA A 671 -5.39 -7.45 30.97
N LYS A 672 -4.92 -6.22 31.22
CA LYS A 672 -5.77 -5.04 31.45
C LYS A 672 -6.51 -4.55 30.21
N GLN A 673 -5.98 -4.76 28.99
CA GLN A 673 -6.73 -4.50 27.75
C GLN A 673 -7.81 -5.56 27.51
N LEU A 674 -7.48 -6.84 27.69
CA LEU A 674 -8.42 -7.96 27.57
C LEU A 674 -9.57 -7.81 28.57
N ARG A 675 -9.27 -7.51 29.85
CA ARG A 675 -10.31 -7.27 30.86
C ARG A 675 -11.22 -6.11 30.47
N LYS A 676 -10.64 -5.03 29.91
CA LYS A 676 -11.38 -3.87 29.38
C LYS A 676 -12.26 -4.16 28.17
N ALA A 677 -12.01 -5.26 27.47
CA ALA A 677 -12.80 -5.71 26.34
C ALA A 677 -13.95 -6.64 26.73
N VAL A 678 -14.03 -7.07 28.00
CA VAL A 678 -15.08 -7.95 28.57
C VAL A 678 -15.66 -7.39 29.89
N GLU A 679 -15.51 -6.07 30.14
CA GLU A 679 -16.08 -5.40 31.31
C GLU A 679 -17.11 -4.34 30.91
N GLY A 680 -18.36 -4.56 31.30
CA GLY A 680 -19.47 -3.63 31.03
C GLY A 680 -20.65 -4.33 30.37
N ALA A 681 -21.19 -3.70 29.32
CA ALA A 681 -22.26 -4.26 28.51
C ALA A 681 -21.81 -4.26 27.04
N GLY A 682 -21.76 -5.45 26.44
CA GLY A 682 -21.10 -5.67 25.15
C GLY A 682 -19.59 -5.85 25.28
N THR A 683 -19.01 -6.43 24.23
CA THR A 683 -17.59 -6.81 24.12
C THR A 683 -16.82 -5.76 23.27
N ASP A 684 -15.49 -5.73 23.33
CA ASP A 684 -14.63 -5.06 22.35
C ASP A 684 -13.86 -6.11 21.53
N GLU A 685 -14.54 -6.69 20.54
CA GLU A 685 -14.03 -7.80 19.73
C GLU A 685 -12.76 -7.41 18.98
N SER A 686 -12.61 -6.12 18.61
CA SER A 686 -11.42 -5.56 17.96
C SER A 686 -10.17 -5.64 18.85
N VAL A 687 -10.31 -5.45 20.17
CA VAL A 687 -9.24 -5.66 21.15
C VAL A 687 -8.93 -7.14 21.34
N LEU A 688 -9.96 -7.99 21.49
CA LEU A 688 -9.77 -9.43 21.67
C LEU A 688 -9.06 -10.05 20.45
N ILE A 689 -9.54 -9.78 19.24
CA ILE A 689 -8.93 -10.23 17.99
C ILE A 689 -7.48 -9.76 17.87
N GLU A 690 -7.21 -8.47 18.12
CA GLU A 690 -5.86 -7.92 17.99
C GLU A 690 -4.86 -8.58 18.94
N ILE A 691 -5.22 -8.81 20.20
CA ILE A 691 -4.31 -9.42 21.16
C ILE A 691 -4.17 -10.92 20.86
N MET A 692 -5.28 -11.65 20.81
CA MET A 692 -5.25 -13.12 20.72
C MET A 692 -4.68 -13.63 19.40
N ALA A 693 -4.81 -12.89 18.28
CA ALA A 693 -4.21 -13.28 17.00
C ALA A 693 -2.74 -12.88 16.83
N THR A 694 -2.18 -12.00 17.68
CA THR A 694 -0.82 -11.47 17.52
C THR A 694 0.19 -11.86 18.59
N ARG A 695 -0.25 -12.26 19.79
CA ARG A 695 0.67 -12.71 20.85
C ARG A 695 1.14 -14.14 20.61
N ASN A 696 2.34 -14.47 21.08
CA ASN A 696 2.95 -15.80 21.01
C ASN A 696 2.65 -16.63 22.28
N ASN A 697 2.97 -17.92 22.26
CA ASN A 697 2.68 -18.84 23.36
C ASN A 697 3.28 -18.44 24.73
N GLN A 698 4.46 -17.80 24.75
CA GLN A 698 5.06 -17.29 25.99
C GLN A 698 4.34 -16.02 26.47
N GLU A 699 4.00 -15.11 25.55
CA GLU A 699 3.20 -13.91 25.85
C GLU A 699 1.81 -14.28 26.38
N ILE A 700 1.08 -15.19 25.73
CA ILE A 700 -0.25 -15.65 26.18
C ILE A 700 -0.20 -16.30 27.57
N ARG A 701 0.80 -17.15 27.85
CA ARG A 701 0.96 -17.76 29.19
C ARG A 701 1.22 -16.70 30.28
N ALA A 702 2.11 -15.75 30.02
CA ALA A 702 2.36 -14.64 30.94
C ALA A 702 1.13 -13.74 31.12
N ILE A 703 0.33 -13.54 30.08
CA ILE A 703 -0.95 -12.83 30.14
C ILE A 703 -1.95 -13.58 31.02
N ASN A 704 -2.11 -14.90 30.86
CA ASN A 704 -3.00 -15.72 31.68
C ASN A 704 -2.61 -15.67 33.17
N GLU A 705 -1.30 -15.75 33.47
CA GLU A 705 -0.76 -15.59 34.83
C GLU A 705 -1.09 -14.21 35.41
N ALA A 706 -0.81 -13.13 34.68
CA ALA A 706 -1.10 -11.75 35.12
C ALA A 706 -2.60 -11.45 35.23
N TYR A 707 -3.43 -12.09 34.41
CA TYR A 707 -4.90 -11.96 34.45
C TYR A 707 -5.47 -12.64 35.70
N GLN A 708 -5.03 -13.86 36.00
CA GLN A 708 -5.41 -14.59 37.20
C GLN A 708 -4.92 -13.90 38.48
N GLU A 709 -3.71 -13.31 38.46
CA GLU A 709 -3.18 -12.49 39.56
C GLU A 709 -4.04 -11.24 39.79
N ALA A 710 -4.35 -10.48 38.73
CA ALA A 710 -5.02 -9.18 38.84
C ALA A 710 -6.55 -9.26 39.07
N TYR A 711 -7.21 -10.31 38.57
CA TYR A 711 -8.68 -10.41 38.54
C TYR A 711 -9.26 -11.65 39.23
N HIS A 712 -8.41 -12.57 39.68
CA HIS A 712 -8.78 -13.80 40.42
C HIS A 712 -9.75 -14.75 39.69
N LYS A 713 -9.94 -14.55 38.37
CA LYS A 713 -10.69 -15.38 37.43
C LYS A 713 -9.78 -15.64 36.22
N SER A 714 -9.93 -16.79 35.54
CA SER A 714 -9.10 -17.07 34.36
C SER A 714 -9.56 -16.27 33.14
N LEU A 715 -8.64 -16.00 32.21
CA LEU A 715 -8.97 -15.39 30.93
C LEU A 715 -9.96 -16.26 30.14
N GLU A 716 -9.79 -17.60 30.18
CA GLU A 716 -10.68 -18.54 29.50
C GLU A 716 -12.12 -18.45 30.03
N ASP A 717 -12.31 -18.31 31.35
CA ASP A 717 -13.64 -18.16 31.96
C ASP A 717 -14.30 -16.82 31.58
N ASP A 718 -13.53 -15.72 31.52
CA ASP A 718 -14.06 -14.41 31.13
C ASP A 718 -14.46 -14.39 29.65
N LEU A 719 -13.57 -14.80 28.75
CA LEU A 719 -13.86 -15.00 27.32
C LEU A 719 -15.05 -15.95 27.13
N SER A 720 -15.15 -17.00 27.94
CA SER A 720 -16.23 -17.98 27.89
C SER A 720 -17.57 -17.49 28.41
N SER A 721 -17.60 -16.48 29.28
CA SER A 721 -18.84 -15.85 29.76
C SER A 721 -19.32 -14.71 28.87
N ASP A 722 -18.40 -14.00 28.22
CA ASP A 722 -18.71 -12.78 27.45
C ASP A 722 -18.97 -13.06 25.96
N THR A 723 -18.28 -14.05 25.38
CA THR A 723 -18.39 -14.39 23.95
C THR A 723 -19.13 -15.71 23.70
N SER A 724 -19.59 -15.95 22.46
CA SER A 724 -20.33 -17.16 22.09
C SER A 724 -19.96 -17.71 20.69
N GLY A 725 -20.58 -18.83 20.30
CA GLY A 725 -20.45 -19.43 18.96
C GLY A 725 -19.01 -19.80 18.57
N HIS A 726 -18.73 -19.71 17.26
CA HIS A 726 -17.40 -20.00 16.71
C HIS A 726 -16.36 -18.96 17.16
N PHE A 727 -16.76 -17.72 17.43
CA PHE A 727 -15.87 -16.67 17.92
C PHE A 727 -15.28 -17.02 19.29
N LYS A 728 -16.11 -17.49 20.23
CA LYS A 728 -15.64 -18.09 21.49
C LYS A 728 -14.68 -19.25 21.28
N ARG A 729 -15.01 -20.20 20.37
CA ARG A 729 -14.14 -21.35 20.06
C ARG A 729 -12.74 -20.89 19.59
N ILE A 730 -12.66 -19.84 18.75
CA ILE A 730 -11.40 -19.24 18.28
C ILE A 730 -10.63 -18.61 19.44
N LEU A 731 -11.26 -17.69 20.19
CA LEU A 731 -10.61 -16.94 21.26
C LEU A 731 -10.08 -17.85 22.38
N VAL A 732 -10.86 -18.84 22.81
CA VAL A 732 -10.43 -19.86 23.78
C VAL A 732 -9.27 -20.69 23.22
N SER A 733 -9.34 -21.15 21.97
CA SER A 733 -8.24 -21.91 21.35
C SER A 733 -6.93 -21.13 21.25
N LEU A 734 -6.98 -19.80 21.18
CA LEU A 734 -5.79 -18.93 21.22
C LEU A 734 -5.34 -18.66 22.67
N ALA A 735 -6.27 -18.53 23.62
CA ALA A 735 -5.99 -18.31 25.05
C ALA A 735 -5.22 -19.46 25.72
N LEU A 736 -5.30 -20.68 25.19
CA LEU A 736 -4.51 -21.81 25.67
C LEU A 736 -2.98 -21.60 25.54
N GLY A 737 -2.51 -20.70 24.67
CA GLY A 737 -1.08 -20.43 24.50
C GLY A 737 -0.26 -21.66 24.09
N ASN A 738 -0.89 -22.58 23.35
CA ASN A 738 -0.37 -23.91 22.99
C ASN A 738 -0.46 -24.16 21.48
N ARG A 739 -0.10 -23.15 20.68
CA ARG A 739 0.11 -23.28 19.24
C ARG A 739 1.40 -24.07 18.98
N ASP A 740 1.45 -24.85 17.91
CA ASP A 740 2.69 -25.50 17.47
C ASP A 740 3.79 -24.47 17.14
N GLU A 741 5.02 -24.79 17.52
CA GLU A 741 6.23 -23.98 17.25
C GLU A 741 7.19 -24.69 16.28
N GLY A 742 6.82 -25.89 15.80
CA GLY A 742 7.60 -26.70 14.88
C GLY A 742 7.74 -26.11 13.46
N PRO A 743 8.66 -26.68 12.66
CA PRO A 743 8.82 -26.31 11.26
C PRO A 743 7.60 -26.73 10.41
N GLU A 744 7.55 -26.24 9.18
CA GLU A 744 6.59 -26.73 8.20
C GLU A 744 6.74 -28.23 7.89
N ASN A 745 5.63 -28.88 7.55
CA ASN A 745 5.59 -30.26 7.08
C ASN A 745 4.79 -30.25 5.77
N LEU A 746 5.47 -30.48 4.64
CA LEU A 746 4.89 -30.26 3.31
C LEU A 746 3.71 -31.21 3.02
N THR A 747 3.77 -32.47 3.47
CA THR A 747 2.68 -33.43 3.30
C THR A 747 1.44 -33.01 4.08
N GLN A 748 1.60 -32.66 5.37
CA GLN A 748 0.49 -32.20 6.19
C GLN A 748 -0.05 -30.83 5.70
N ALA A 749 0.82 -29.96 5.19
CA ALA A 749 0.40 -28.66 4.64
C ALA A 749 -0.48 -28.83 3.39
N GLN A 750 -0.25 -29.85 2.56
CA GLN A 750 -1.11 -30.20 1.41
C GLN A 750 -2.43 -30.86 1.82
N GLU A 751 -2.52 -31.49 3.00
CA GLU A 751 -3.79 -31.96 3.57
C GLU A 751 -4.58 -30.82 4.20
N ASP A 752 -3.92 -29.97 4.98
CA ASP A 752 -4.52 -28.80 5.61
C ASP A 752 -5.01 -27.80 4.54
N ALA A 753 -4.26 -27.61 3.46
CA ALA A 753 -4.68 -26.79 2.31
C ALA A 753 -5.94 -27.33 1.62
N LYS A 754 -6.15 -28.66 1.58
CA LYS A 754 -7.41 -29.26 1.10
C LYS A 754 -8.57 -28.92 2.01
N VAL A 755 -8.40 -29.03 3.33
CA VAL A 755 -9.44 -28.64 4.30
C VAL A 755 -9.83 -27.17 4.17
N VAL A 756 -8.83 -26.28 4.04
CA VAL A 756 -9.04 -24.85 3.81
C VAL A 756 -9.78 -24.62 2.48
N ALA A 757 -9.41 -25.33 1.40
CA ALA A 757 -10.09 -25.24 0.11
C ALA A 757 -11.52 -25.82 0.13
N GLU A 758 -11.76 -26.92 0.84
CA GLU A 758 -13.08 -27.54 0.99
C GLU A 758 -14.02 -26.62 1.78
N THR A 759 -13.58 -26.16 2.96
CA THR A 759 -14.36 -25.27 3.83
C THR A 759 -14.73 -23.94 3.13
N LEU A 760 -13.81 -23.38 2.34
CA LEU A 760 -14.04 -22.11 1.64
C LEU A 760 -14.75 -22.27 0.28
N LYS A 761 -14.84 -23.50 -0.28
CA LYS A 761 -15.64 -23.82 -1.49
C LYS A 761 -17.09 -24.16 -1.20
N LEU A 762 -17.43 -24.59 0.03
CA LEU A 762 -18.79 -24.96 0.41
C LEU A 762 -19.72 -23.74 0.51
N ALA A 763 -20.22 -23.27 -0.63
CA ALA A 763 -21.38 -22.38 -0.70
C ALA A 763 -22.60 -23.11 -0.10
N ASP A 764 -23.28 -22.43 0.83
CA ASP A 764 -24.37 -22.89 1.70
C ASP A 764 -24.28 -24.29 2.33
N VAL A 765 -24.16 -24.33 3.65
CA VAL A 765 -24.62 -25.47 4.45
C VAL A 765 -25.60 -24.99 5.50
N SER A 766 -26.88 -24.98 5.12
CA SER A 766 -27.95 -25.27 6.07
C SER A 766 -27.84 -26.75 6.47
N SER A 767 -27.57 -27.01 7.75
CA SER A 767 -27.77 -28.30 8.43
C SER A 767 -27.20 -29.56 7.74
N SER A 768 -25.91 -29.87 7.96
CA SER A 768 -25.42 -31.26 7.94
C SER A 768 -24.21 -31.43 8.86
N ASP A 769 -24.11 -32.59 9.53
CA ASP A 769 -23.11 -32.87 10.57
C ASP A 769 -21.64 -32.81 10.08
N SER A 770 -21.42 -32.88 8.76
CA SER A 770 -20.10 -32.74 8.14
C SER A 770 -19.56 -31.30 8.14
N SER A 771 -20.41 -30.27 8.22
CA SER A 771 -19.96 -28.87 8.17
C SER A 771 -19.28 -28.43 9.46
N ASP A 772 -19.90 -28.64 10.64
CA ASP A 772 -19.29 -28.27 11.93
C ASP A 772 -17.96 -29.04 12.14
N SER A 773 -17.83 -30.24 11.57
CA SER A 773 -16.59 -31.01 11.52
C SER A 773 -15.51 -30.35 10.66
N LEU A 774 -15.83 -29.91 9.44
CA LEU A 774 -14.89 -29.19 8.55
C LEU A 774 -14.51 -27.82 9.11
N GLU A 775 -15.48 -27.06 9.61
CA GLU A 775 -15.28 -25.76 10.26
C GLU A 775 -14.40 -25.88 11.52
N THR A 776 -14.61 -26.93 12.33
CA THR A 776 -13.76 -27.23 13.49
C THR A 776 -12.34 -27.62 13.08
N ARG A 777 -12.16 -28.35 11.97
CA ARG A 777 -10.83 -28.62 11.40
C ARG A 777 -10.16 -27.35 10.88
N PHE A 778 -10.88 -26.49 10.17
CA PHE A 778 -10.38 -25.19 9.68
C PHE A 778 -9.97 -24.27 10.82
N LEU A 779 -10.79 -24.14 11.86
CA LEU A 779 -10.48 -23.43 13.10
C LEU A 779 -9.21 -24.00 13.75
N SER A 780 -9.13 -25.33 13.90
CA SER A 780 -7.97 -26.00 14.48
C SER A 780 -6.69 -25.74 13.69
N ILE A 781 -6.73 -25.75 12.35
CA ILE A 781 -5.59 -25.41 11.49
C ILE A 781 -5.12 -23.98 11.79
N LEU A 782 -6.00 -22.98 11.68
CA LEU A 782 -5.63 -21.58 11.87
C LEU A 782 -5.24 -21.24 13.32
N CYS A 783 -5.81 -21.89 14.33
CA CYS A 783 -5.54 -21.60 15.74
C CYS A 783 -4.33 -22.38 16.29
N THR A 784 -4.06 -23.60 15.81
CA THR A 784 -3.04 -24.49 16.43
C THR A 784 -1.77 -24.71 15.59
N ARG A 785 -1.78 -24.53 14.27
CA ARG A 785 -0.55 -24.74 13.45
C ARG A 785 0.48 -23.64 13.65
N SER A 786 1.75 -23.99 13.47
CA SER A 786 2.86 -23.04 13.55
C SER A 786 2.81 -22.02 12.41
N TYR A 787 3.39 -20.84 12.63
CA TYR A 787 3.43 -19.79 11.60
C TYR A 787 4.21 -20.22 10.34
N PRO A 788 5.37 -20.92 10.43
CA PRO A 788 6.01 -21.55 9.27
C PRO A 788 5.09 -22.53 8.54
N HIS A 789 4.38 -23.39 9.28
CA HIS A 789 3.47 -24.36 8.69
C HIS A 789 2.31 -23.67 7.94
N LEU A 790 1.68 -22.66 8.53
CA LEU A 790 0.58 -21.91 7.92
C LEU A 790 0.99 -21.21 6.62
N ARG A 791 2.21 -20.66 6.52
CA ARG A 791 2.72 -20.08 5.26
C ARG A 791 2.78 -21.13 4.15
N ARG A 792 3.22 -22.36 4.47
CA ARG A 792 3.22 -23.47 3.52
C ARG A 792 1.79 -23.90 3.15
N VAL A 793 0.86 -23.95 4.11
CA VAL A 793 -0.57 -24.22 3.84
C VAL A 793 -1.15 -23.21 2.84
N PHE A 794 -0.89 -21.91 3.02
CA PHE A 794 -1.42 -20.87 2.14
C PHE A 794 -0.75 -20.87 0.75
N GLN A 795 0.54 -21.22 0.67
CA GLN A 795 1.23 -21.47 -0.60
C GLN A 795 0.63 -22.65 -1.38
N GLU A 796 0.36 -23.78 -0.73
CA GLU A 796 -0.27 -24.93 -1.39
C GLU A 796 -1.76 -24.65 -1.70
N PHE A 797 -2.48 -23.88 -0.86
CA PHE A 797 -3.84 -23.41 -1.14
C PHE A 797 -3.89 -22.58 -2.44
N ILE A 798 -2.97 -21.63 -2.63
CA ILE A 798 -2.89 -20.84 -3.88
C ILE A 798 -2.65 -21.77 -5.08
N LYS A 799 -1.67 -22.69 -5.01
CA LYS A 799 -1.42 -23.69 -6.08
C LYS A 799 -2.63 -24.56 -6.41
N MET A 800 -3.50 -24.83 -5.43
CA MET A 800 -4.65 -25.74 -5.56
C MET A 800 -5.96 -25.03 -5.94
N THR A 801 -6.03 -23.70 -5.86
CA THR A 801 -7.28 -22.94 -6.02
C THR A 801 -7.17 -21.71 -6.91
N ASN A 802 -5.98 -21.19 -7.16
CA ASN A 802 -5.76 -19.86 -7.74
C ASN A 802 -6.54 -18.75 -7.00
N HIS A 803 -6.62 -18.81 -5.67
CA HIS A 803 -7.22 -17.78 -4.81
C HIS A 803 -6.28 -17.46 -3.63
N ASP A 804 -6.30 -16.22 -3.10
CA ASP A 804 -5.66 -15.91 -1.80
C ASP A 804 -6.63 -16.20 -0.64
N VAL A 805 -6.09 -16.73 0.46
CA VAL A 805 -6.86 -17.19 1.61
C VAL A 805 -7.57 -16.04 2.36
N GLU A 806 -7.01 -14.83 2.39
CA GLU A 806 -7.66 -13.67 3.00
C GLU A 806 -8.89 -13.25 2.18
N HIS A 807 -8.78 -13.27 0.85
CA HIS A 807 -9.90 -12.99 -0.04
C HIS A 807 -11.00 -14.05 0.08
N ALA A 808 -10.64 -15.34 0.09
CA ALA A 808 -11.58 -16.45 0.24
C ALA A 808 -12.33 -16.42 1.59
N ILE A 809 -11.62 -16.14 2.70
CA ILE A 809 -12.25 -15.92 4.02
C ILE A 809 -13.22 -14.73 3.98
N LYS A 810 -12.81 -13.60 3.39
CA LYS A 810 -13.66 -12.40 3.26
C LYS A 810 -14.89 -12.61 2.38
N LYS A 811 -14.80 -13.46 1.35
CA LYS A 811 -15.93 -13.79 0.46
C LYS A 811 -16.91 -14.77 1.12
N ARG A 812 -16.42 -15.72 1.94
CA ARG A 812 -17.26 -16.79 2.51
C ARG A 812 -17.79 -16.52 3.92
N MET A 813 -17.07 -15.72 4.73
CA MET A 813 -17.32 -15.52 6.16
C MET A 813 -17.63 -14.05 6.49
N SER A 814 -18.37 -13.82 7.58
CA SER A 814 -18.74 -12.48 8.07
C SER A 814 -18.44 -12.30 9.57
N GLY A 815 -18.63 -11.08 10.07
CA GLY A 815 -18.47 -10.74 11.49
C GLY A 815 -17.10 -11.04 12.09
N ASP A 816 -17.08 -11.24 13.40
CA ASP A 816 -15.86 -11.38 14.21
C ASP A 816 -15.13 -12.69 13.92
N VAL A 817 -15.82 -13.69 13.39
CA VAL A 817 -15.24 -14.95 12.90
C VAL A 817 -14.36 -14.69 11.67
N ARG A 818 -14.87 -13.92 10.69
CA ARG A 818 -14.07 -13.46 9.54
C ARG A 818 -12.86 -12.65 10.03
N ASP A 819 -13.08 -11.68 10.91
CA ASP A 819 -12.03 -10.74 11.28
C ASP A 819 -10.97 -11.37 12.21
N ALA A 820 -11.32 -12.34 13.04
CA ALA A 820 -10.37 -13.17 13.78
C ALA A 820 -9.48 -13.99 12.84
N PHE A 821 -10.05 -14.69 11.86
CA PHE A 821 -9.26 -15.48 10.91
C PHE A 821 -8.42 -14.60 9.98
N VAL A 822 -8.95 -13.46 9.51
CA VAL A 822 -8.17 -12.45 8.74
C VAL A 822 -7.02 -11.89 9.58
N ALA A 823 -7.22 -11.62 10.88
CA ALA A 823 -6.15 -11.17 11.77
C ALA A 823 -5.06 -12.23 11.96
N ILE A 824 -5.42 -13.51 12.12
CA ILE A 824 -4.46 -14.63 12.16
C ILE A 824 -3.66 -14.70 10.86
N VAL A 825 -4.33 -14.71 9.70
CA VAL A 825 -3.70 -14.76 8.37
C VAL A 825 -2.71 -13.60 8.19
N ARG A 826 -3.10 -12.38 8.53
CA ARG A 826 -2.24 -11.19 8.45
C ARG A 826 -1.08 -11.21 9.44
N SER A 827 -1.32 -11.68 10.67
CA SER A 827 -0.30 -11.87 11.71
C SER A 827 0.77 -12.89 11.30
N VAL A 828 0.40 -13.90 10.51
CA VAL A 828 1.33 -14.86 9.87
C VAL A 828 2.04 -14.24 8.65
N LYS A 829 1.33 -13.47 7.81
CA LYS A 829 1.85 -12.85 6.57
C LYS A 829 2.86 -11.73 6.85
N ASN A 830 2.45 -10.69 7.58
CA ASN A 830 3.31 -9.59 8.01
C ASN A 830 2.71 -8.87 9.23
N LYS A 831 3.21 -9.21 10.42
CA LYS A 831 2.72 -8.66 11.70
C LYS A 831 2.98 -7.15 11.86
N PRO A 832 4.17 -6.61 11.50
CA PRO A 832 4.35 -5.16 11.39
C PRO A 832 3.32 -4.47 10.46
N ALA A 833 3.07 -4.99 9.26
CA ALA A 833 2.07 -4.42 8.35
C ALA A 833 0.63 -4.50 8.89
N PHE A 834 0.27 -5.56 9.63
CA PHE A 834 -1.01 -5.66 10.33
C PHE A 834 -1.21 -4.53 11.35
N PHE A 835 -0.18 -4.23 12.16
CA PHE A 835 -0.25 -3.12 13.11
C PHE A 835 -0.21 -1.75 12.40
N ALA A 836 0.49 -1.61 11.28
CA ALA A 836 0.44 -0.41 10.45
C ALA A 836 -0.98 -0.14 9.90
N ASP A 837 -1.70 -1.17 9.44
CA ASP A 837 -3.11 -1.06 9.01
C ASP A 837 -4.05 -0.67 10.17
N LYS A 838 -3.90 -1.24 11.37
CA LYS A 838 -4.70 -0.83 12.53
C LYS A 838 -4.36 0.59 13.02
N LEU A 839 -3.08 1.00 13.01
CA LEU A 839 -2.67 2.38 13.33
C LEU A 839 -3.27 3.38 12.35
N TYR A 840 -3.17 3.12 11.03
CA TYR A 840 -3.75 4.02 10.05
C TYR A 840 -5.26 4.11 10.20
N LYS A 841 -5.96 2.98 10.39
CA LYS A 841 -7.40 2.95 10.65
C LYS A 841 -7.79 3.74 11.90
N SER A 842 -6.96 3.71 12.96
CA SER A 842 -7.19 4.52 14.16
C SER A 842 -7.06 6.03 13.95
N MET A 843 -6.45 6.48 12.84
CA MET A 843 -6.26 7.89 12.46
C MET A 843 -6.92 8.23 11.10
N LYS A 844 -7.80 7.37 10.55
CA LYS A 844 -8.39 7.56 9.22
C LYS A 844 -9.87 7.95 9.32
N GLY A 845 -10.14 9.25 9.29
CA GLY A 845 -11.49 9.76 9.08
C GLY A 845 -11.72 11.10 9.76
N ALA A 846 -12.86 11.21 10.44
CA ALA A 846 -13.18 12.31 11.34
C ALA A 846 -13.01 11.82 12.79
N GLY A 847 -12.02 12.37 13.50
CA GLY A 847 -11.63 11.91 14.82
C GLY A 847 -10.73 10.67 14.81
N THR A 848 -10.26 10.29 16.00
CA THR A 848 -9.15 9.34 16.19
C THR A 848 -9.54 8.28 17.24
N ASP A 849 -9.33 7.00 16.95
CA ASP A 849 -9.41 5.93 17.96
C ASP A 849 -8.14 5.93 18.82
N GLU A 850 -8.13 6.84 19.79
CA GLU A 850 -7.08 6.92 20.81
C GLU A 850 -6.88 5.61 21.58
N ARG A 851 -7.86 4.70 21.65
CA ARG A 851 -7.71 3.42 22.37
C ARG A 851 -6.77 2.51 21.58
N THR A 852 -7.04 2.31 20.29
CA THR A 852 -6.19 1.50 19.41
C THR A 852 -4.84 2.14 19.18
N LEU A 853 -4.78 3.46 18.96
CA LEU A 853 -3.52 4.19 18.84
C LEU A 853 -2.64 4.03 20.08
N THR A 854 -3.18 4.28 21.28
CA THR A 854 -2.46 4.08 22.56
C THR A 854 -2.01 2.62 22.75
N ARG A 855 -2.89 1.65 22.48
CA ARG A 855 -2.63 0.23 22.71
C ARG A 855 -1.51 -0.32 21.84
N ILE A 856 -1.50 0.02 20.55
CA ILE A 856 -0.43 -0.42 19.63
C ILE A 856 0.87 0.32 19.96
N MET A 857 0.83 1.64 20.16
CA MET A 857 2.02 2.44 20.47
C MET A 857 2.70 2.00 21.78
N ILE A 858 1.95 1.56 22.80
CA ILE A 858 2.54 0.93 23.99
C ILE A 858 3.06 -0.47 23.65
N SER A 859 2.18 -1.39 23.24
CA SER A 859 2.50 -2.82 23.19
C SER A 859 3.55 -3.19 22.14
N ARG A 860 3.83 -2.32 21.16
CA ARG A 860 4.85 -2.56 20.12
C ARG A 860 6.13 -1.71 20.29
N SER A 861 6.14 -0.70 21.17
CA SER A 861 7.24 0.26 21.36
C SER A 861 8.62 -0.37 21.55
N GLU A 862 8.68 -1.49 22.28
CA GLU A 862 9.92 -2.20 22.62
C GLU A 862 10.07 -3.53 21.84
N ILE A 863 9.24 -3.76 20.80
CA ILE A 863 9.21 -5.02 20.02
C ILE A 863 9.52 -4.78 18.53
N ASP A 864 8.63 -4.11 17.80
CA ASP A 864 8.70 -3.96 16.33
C ASP A 864 8.14 -2.62 15.81
N LEU A 865 7.97 -1.61 16.67
CA LEU A 865 7.44 -0.30 16.23
C LEU A 865 8.31 0.38 15.16
N PHE A 866 9.61 0.09 15.08
CA PHE A 866 10.46 0.56 13.98
C PHE A 866 10.12 -0.13 12.64
N ASN A 867 9.83 -1.44 12.68
CA ASN A 867 9.37 -2.17 11.49
C ASN A 867 7.97 -1.70 11.06
N ILE A 868 7.09 -1.44 12.04
CA ILE A 868 5.74 -0.92 11.80
C ILE A 868 5.79 0.45 11.12
N ARG A 869 6.70 1.34 11.54
CA ARG A 869 6.96 2.63 10.87
C ARG A 869 7.32 2.44 9.39
N GLY A 870 8.27 1.55 9.08
CA GLY A 870 8.64 1.24 7.69
C GLY A 870 7.48 0.76 6.82
N GLU A 871 6.72 -0.23 7.31
CA GLU A 871 5.52 -0.74 6.62
C GLU A 871 4.41 0.33 6.52
N PHE A 872 4.35 1.28 7.46
CA PHE A 872 3.40 2.39 7.42
C PHE A 872 3.72 3.35 6.26
N ILE A 873 4.98 3.74 6.07
CA ILE A 873 5.39 4.57 4.92
C ILE A 873 5.07 3.84 3.60
N ASP A 874 5.45 2.56 3.52
CA ASP A 874 5.19 1.69 2.37
C ASP A 874 3.71 1.61 2.00
N LEU A 875 2.81 1.49 2.99
CA LEU A 875 1.39 1.31 2.76
C LEU A 875 0.62 2.63 2.60
N PHE A 876 1.09 3.75 3.17
CA PHE A 876 0.32 5.00 3.30
C PHE A 876 0.93 6.23 2.63
N ASP A 877 2.13 6.13 2.03
CA ASP A 877 2.91 7.25 1.45
C ASP A 877 3.14 8.41 2.45
N LYS A 878 3.17 8.12 3.76
CA LYS A 878 3.31 9.07 4.88
C LYS A 878 4.06 8.43 6.05
N SER A 879 4.85 9.21 6.78
CA SER A 879 5.46 8.75 8.05
C SER A 879 4.39 8.51 9.13
N LEU A 880 4.66 7.60 10.06
CA LEU A 880 3.79 7.40 11.23
C LEU A 880 3.83 8.65 12.12
N HIS A 881 5.00 9.29 12.21
CA HIS A 881 5.24 10.53 12.92
C HIS A 881 4.32 11.67 12.43
N HIS A 882 4.29 11.95 11.12
CA HIS A 882 3.41 12.97 10.53
C HIS A 882 1.92 12.68 10.75
N MET A 883 1.51 11.41 10.67
CA MET A 883 0.11 11.05 10.90
C MET A 883 -0.30 11.32 12.36
N ILE A 884 0.53 10.90 13.33
CA ILE A 884 0.31 11.20 14.76
C ILE A 884 0.33 12.71 15.01
N GLU A 885 1.26 13.45 14.40
CA GLU A 885 1.37 14.89 14.60
C GLU A 885 0.10 15.63 14.18
N LYS A 886 -0.50 15.21 13.06
CA LYS A 886 -1.71 15.81 12.50
C LYS A 886 -2.98 15.43 13.25
N ASP A 887 -3.15 14.15 13.59
CA ASP A 887 -4.40 13.65 14.20
C ASP A 887 -4.49 13.95 15.70
N THR A 888 -3.36 14.03 16.40
CA THR A 888 -3.33 14.22 17.86
C THR A 888 -2.83 15.61 18.27
N SER A 889 -3.06 15.99 19.52
CA SER A 889 -2.65 17.30 20.04
C SER A 889 -2.18 17.26 21.51
N GLY A 890 -1.73 18.40 22.02
CA GLY A 890 -1.28 18.56 23.41
C GLY A 890 -0.15 17.62 23.80
N ASP A 891 -0.12 17.26 25.08
CA ASP A 891 0.92 16.41 25.69
C ASP A 891 0.75 14.93 25.34
N TYR A 892 -0.46 14.50 24.99
CA TYR A 892 -0.71 13.18 24.40
C TYR A 892 0.06 13.01 23.08
N ARG A 893 0.01 14.02 22.19
CA ARG A 893 0.86 14.05 20.98
C ARG A 893 2.36 13.98 21.33
N LYS A 894 2.84 14.83 22.24
CA LYS A 894 4.27 14.85 22.64
C LYS A 894 4.75 13.46 23.07
N ALA A 895 3.95 12.78 23.89
CA ALA A 895 4.23 11.43 24.35
C ALA A 895 4.22 10.38 23.23
N LEU A 896 3.24 10.43 22.31
CA LEU A 896 3.18 9.53 21.16
C LEU A 896 4.35 9.73 20.19
N LEU A 897 4.74 10.97 19.88
CA LEU A 897 5.89 11.25 19.00
C LEU A 897 7.22 10.83 19.65
N ALA A 898 7.35 10.98 20.98
CA ALA A 898 8.50 10.48 21.73
C ALA A 898 8.60 8.93 21.71
N LEU A 899 7.47 8.21 21.76
CA LEU A 899 7.44 6.76 21.53
C LEU A 899 7.66 6.37 20.07
N CYS A 900 7.22 7.19 19.11
CA CYS A 900 7.45 6.97 17.68
C CYS A 900 8.95 6.98 17.36
N GLY A 901 9.73 7.83 18.03
CA GLY A 901 11.19 7.85 17.90
C GLY A 901 11.69 8.69 16.73
N GLY A 902 11.08 9.85 16.49
CA GLY A 902 11.42 10.79 15.41
C GLY A 902 10.61 10.61 14.13
N GLU A 903 10.86 11.50 13.17
CA GLU A 903 10.41 11.39 11.78
C GLU A 903 10.98 10.12 11.10
N ASP A 904 10.36 9.75 9.98
CA ASP A 904 10.79 8.69 9.06
C ASP A 904 11.45 9.30 7.81
#